data_AF-A0A5B8VBT6-F1
#
_entry.id   AF-A0A5B8VBT6-F1
#
_cell.length_a   1.000
_cell.length_b   1.000
_cell.length_c   1.000
_cell.angle_alpha   90.00
_cell.angle_beta   90.00
_cell.angle_gamma   90.00
#
_symmetry.space_group_name_H-M   'P 1'
#
loop_
_entity.id
_entity.type
_entity.pdbx_description
1 polymer ?
#
loop_
_entity_poly.entity_id
_entity_poly.type
_entity_poly.pdbx_seq_one_letter_code
_entity_poly.pdbx_strand_id
1 'polypeptide(L)'
;MNLSRRKFLQSSFFAGFAIATKKGWANKLPTPATERRDLFPQGVASGDPTANSVILWTRRPPLKDSTAKKLVVEISTTDDFKKIHAGGTANISADSDWTCRFLAKDLKPHHEYWYRFIDEHGFASRTGRTITAPANDADTPVHFTFVSCQCPNEAGLNAYRRMIFEDEARPREQQLNFVLHLGDFIYEVTWYAEDNPNGNRGRRIRDLYKFPQGRKVSNFHLPVTLEDYRTLYRAYLEDPDLQDARARWPFVCIWDNHEFAWAGYQSEYVAGGGYNAPAQNQKISANQAWWEFIPAMVQQPGNPKLEHFIAPAVVDTPMETFNEDGLSEEPNNLVAIHSLNIRRVLRWGKNVDLLLTDNWSFRSPDMSTDDFAVPEYPRVDAQIPFEIMNYGRHYNNDNPPDTIRFNGKDIPNPTKDVHAQTYLGKEQRDWALEQLGTSTARWKIWGHGFGTMEVRSDYQNLPGELGSKWPKDAGYAVIDNRFLRDKDIIFDFIRDNKITGFCVVGGDRHAFHAGLASKALPPKQYEPLGVEFITGSISQQTLFEVMEVTMAKDHPKRVLHLIDQPDGTVIPSMNVTAMHGVLSTLKLKETGDMKQARAIRNPDVAPHLSFIDFGGHGYGLVTATSDELSTEFVCIPIPFERNERPDGGPLVYRVVHRTRLWKAGEAPKLEQEILEGDPRYCV
;
A
#
# COMPACT_ATOMS: atom_id res chain seq x y z
N MET A 1 8.47 31.28 -1.62
CA MET A 1 9.86 30.79 -1.69
C MET A 1 10.25 30.75 -3.17
N ASN A 2 11.19 31.58 -3.63
CA ASN A 2 11.61 31.58 -5.04
C ASN A 2 12.43 30.31 -5.30
N LEU A 3 11.76 29.24 -5.76
CA LEU A 3 12.37 27.98 -6.19
C LEU A 3 13.29 28.27 -7.38
N SER A 4 14.57 28.48 -7.09
CA SER A 4 15.57 28.78 -8.11
C SER A 4 15.75 27.57 -9.04
N ARG A 5 15.76 27.83 -10.35
CA ARG A 5 16.06 26.89 -11.46
C ARG A 5 17.46 26.28 -11.34
N ARG A 6 17.70 25.36 -10.40
CA ARG A 6 18.92 24.54 -10.36
C ARG A 6 18.59 23.09 -10.00
N LYS A 7 18.85 22.24 -11.01
CA LYS A 7 19.04 20.78 -10.97
C LYS A 7 17.78 19.92 -10.82
N PHE A 8 17.03 19.84 -11.92
CA PHE A 8 16.48 18.56 -12.36
C PHE A 8 17.65 17.59 -12.63
N LEU A 9 18.15 16.93 -11.58
CA LEU A 9 19.08 15.81 -11.67
C LEU A 9 18.28 14.50 -11.56
N GLN A 10 17.39 14.26 -12.51
CA GLN A 10 16.97 12.90 -12.84
C GLN A 10 17.69 12.49 -14.12
N SER A 11 18.96 12.08 -14.01
CA SER A 11 19.72 11.32 -15.03
C SER A 11 21.19 11.13 -14.58
N SER A 12 21.48 10.40 -13.51
CA SER A 12 22.82 9.93 -13.09
C SER A 12 22.61 9.17 -11.76
N PHE A 13 22.61 7.85 -11.62
CA PHE A 13 23.59 6.83 -12.01
C PHE A 13 22.83 5.48 -12.06
N PHE A 14 22.83 4.79 -13.20
CA PHE A 14 22.42 3.37 -13.29
C PHE A 14 23.62 2.51 -13.70
N ALA A 15 24.72 2.63 -12.96
CA ALA A 15 25.92 1.82 -13.15
C ALA A 15 25.88 0.63 -12.18
N GLY A 16 24.91 -0.29 -12.34
CA GLY A 16 24.79 -1.36 -11.35
C GLY A 16 23.87 -2.53 -11.64
N PHE A 17 23.50 -2.70 -12.89
CA PHE A 17 22.77 -3.87 -13.33
C PHE A 17 23.58 -4.52 -14.44
N ALA A 18 23.39 -5.81 -14.69
CA ALA A 18 23.79 -6.37 -15.97
C ALA A 18 23.06 -5.60 -17.08
N ILE A 19 23.80 -4.79 -17.86
CA ILE A 19 23.23 -3.91 -18.89
C ILE A 19 23.12 -4.69 -20.20
N ALA A 20 21.91 -4.75 -20.76
CA ALA A 20 21.72 -5.17 -22.14
C ALA A 20 22.30 -4.11 -23.09
N THR A 21 23.06 -4.53 -24.11
CA THR A 21 23.38 -3.66 -25.26
C THR A 21 22.84 -4.28 -26.54
N LYS A 22 22.15 -3.48 -27.34
CA LYS A 22 21.54 -3.89 -28.62
C LYS A 22 22.55 -4.40 -29.66
N LYS A 23 23.84 -4.09 -29.49
CA LYS A 23 24.92 -4.45 -30.43
C LYS A 23 25.64 -5.73 -29.99
N GLY A 24 25.49 -6.81 -30.75
CA GLY A 24 26.38 -7.97 -30.71
C GLY A 24 25.96 -9.11 -29.76
N TRP A 25 24.78 -9.02 -29.15
CA TRP A 25 24.24 -10.08 -28.28
C TRP A 25 23.23 -10.98 -28.98
N ALA A 26 22.46 -10.44 -29.93
CA ALA A 26 21.56 -11.22 -30.77
C ALA A 26 22.34 -12.36 -31.44
N ASN A 27 21.98 -13.60 -31.09
CA ASN A 27 22.47 -14.86 -31.67
C ASN A 27 23.78 -15.46 -31.13
N LYS A 28 24.27 -15.08 -29.93
CA LYS A 28 25.49 -15.70 -29.36
C LYS A 28 25.30 -17.03 -28.59
N LEU A 29 24.06 -17.44 -28.31
CA LEU A 29 23.81 -18.68 -27.56
C LEU A 29 22.84 -19.59 -28.33
N PRO A 30 23.34 -20.63 -29.00
CA PRO A 30 22.52 -21.68 -29.57
C PRO A 30 22.33 -22.79 -28.52
N THR A 31 21.42 -22.60 -27.57
CA THR A 31 20.94 -23.73 -26.76
C THR A 31 19.42 -23.75 -26.84
N PRO A 32 18.78 -24.87 -27.23
CA PRO A 32 17.35 -25.01 -27.04
C PRO A 32 17.06 -24.87 -25.55
N ALA A 33 16.45 -23.74 -25.20
CA ALA A 33 16.04 -23.43 -23.84
C ALA A 33 14.89 -24.37 -23.46
N THR A 34 15.08 -25.16 -22.41
CA THR A 34 14.06 -26.10 -21.92
C THR A 34 13.42 -25.54 -20.66
N GLU A 35 12.13 -25.22 -20.69
CA GLU A 35 11.43 -24.69 -19.51
C GLU A 35 11.46 -25.71 -18.36
N ARG A 36 11.91 -25.26 -17.18
CA ARG A 36 11.99 -26.03 -15.93
C ARG A 36 11.57 -25.17 -14.75
N ARG A 37 10.25 -25.01 -14.57
CA ARG A 37 9.68 -24.15 -13.50
C ARG A 37 10.12 -24.54 -12.09
N ASP A 38 10.36 -25.82 -11.86
CA ASP A 38 10.85 -26.34 -10.58
C ASP A 38 12.23 -25.79 -10.19
N LEU A 39 13.05 -25.41 -11.18
CA LEU A 39 14.34 -24.77 -10.97
C LEU A 39 14.23 -23.27 -10.67
N PHE A 40 13.09 -22.66 -10.98
CA PHE A 40 12.77 -21.24 -10.76
C PHE A 40 11.50 -21.12 -9.90
N PRO A 41 11.54 -21.57 -8.63
CA PRO A 41 10.33 -21.85 -7.85
C PRO A 41 9.47 -20.62 -7.52
N GLN A 42 10.05 -19.41 -7.58
CA GLN A 42 9.33 -18.14 -7.40
C GLN A 42 8.97 -17.45 -8.74
N GLY A 43 9.11 -18.15 -9.86
CA GLY A 43 8.75 -17.65 -11.19
C GLY A 43 9.62 -16.50 -11.68
N VAL A 44 9.00 -15.59 -12.43
CA VAL A 44 9.64 -14.40 -13.01
C VAL A 44 8.81 -13.17 -12.69
N ALA A 45 9.46 -12.01 -12.67
CA ALA A 45 8.79 -10.73 -12.47
C ALA A 45 9.46 -9.62 -13.27
N SER A 46 8.73 -8.54 -13.52
CA SER A 46 9.30 -7.29 -14.01
C SER A 46 8.77 -6.12 -13.19
N GLY A 47 9.40 -4.96 -13.26
CA GLY A 47 8.95 -3.80 -12.49
C GLY A 47 9.60 -2.50 -12.91
N ASP A 48 9.12 -1.41 -12.31
CA ASP A 48 9.52 -0.02 -12.55
C ASP A 48 9.85 0.30 -14.02
N PRO A 49 8.87 0.18 -14.94
CA PRO A 49 9.11 0.50 -16.34
C PRO A 49 9.34 2.01 -16.52
N THR A 50 10.29 2.35 -17.38
CA THR A 50 10.49 3.71 -17.92
C THR A 50 10.24 3.69 -19.42
N ALA A 51 10.39 4.84 -20.07
CA ALA A 51 10.29 4.95 -21.53
C ALA A 51 11.30 4.08 -22.30
N ASN A 52 12.39 3.61 -21.67
CA ASN A 52 13.43 2.86 -22.35
C ASN A 52 14.04 1.72 -21.53
N SER A 53 13.51 1.43 -20.35
CA SER A 53 14.05 0.41 -19.46
C SER A 53 12.97 -0.28 -18.64
N VAL A 54 13.30 -1.46 -18.15
CA VAL A 54 12.51 -2.21 -17.15
C VAL A 54 13.43 -3.14 -16.37
N ILE A 55 13.19 -3.30 -15.07
CA ILE A 55 13.92 -4.31 -14.29
C ILE A 55 13.21 -5.66 -14.42
N LEU A 56 13.99 -6.71 -14.67
CA LEU A 56 13.56 -8.10 -14.77
C LEU A 56 14.12 -8.88 -13.59
N TRP A 57 13.36 -9.84 -13.09
CA TRP A 57 13.69 -10.59 -11.89
C TRP A 57 13.33 -12.07 -11.97
N THR A 58 14.16 -12.91 -11.35
CA THR A 58 13.86 -14.31 -11.02
C THR A 58 14.73 -14.76 -9.84
N ARG A 59 14.46 -15.96 -9.30
CA ARG A 59 15.32 -16.64 -8.33
C ARG A 59 15.65 -18.05 -8.83
N ARG A 60 16.94 -18.41 -8.82
CA ARG A 60 17.44 -19.72 -9.27
C ARG A 60 18.30 -20.37 -8.19
N PRO A 61 17.70 -20.93 -7.14
CA PRO A 61 18.45 -21.54 -6.04
C PRO A 61 19.11 -22.85 -6.47
N PRO A 62 20.16 -23.30 -5.75
CA PRO A 62 20.68 -24.65 -5.91
C PRO A 62 19.64 -25.67 -5.45
N LEU A 63 19.44 -26.72 -6.23
CA LEU A 63 18.70 -27.93 -5.85
C LEU A 63 19.66 -29.11 -5.81
N LYS A 64 19.22 -30.23 -5.19
CA LYS A 64 19.98 -31.48 -5.17
C LYS A 64 20.34 -31.85 -6.63
N ASP A 65 21.63 -31.89 -6.91
CA ASP A 65 22.22 -32.17 -8.24
C ASP A 65 21.98 -31.11 -9.34
N SER A 66 21.54 -29.89 -9.00
CA SER A 66 21.35 -28.80 -9.96
C SER A 66 21.80 -27.46 -9.39
N THR A 67 22.97 -26.98 -9.85
CA THR A 67 23.55 -25.70 -9.44
C THR A 67 23.82 -24.84 -10.66
N ALA A 68 23.59 -23.53 -10.54
CA ALA A 68 23.89 -22.55 -11.57
C ALA A 68 24.52 -21.31 -10.93
N LYS A 69 25.47 -20.69 -11.61
CA LYS A 69 26.13 -19.45 -11.14
C LYS A 69 25.83 -18.24 -12.02
N LYS A 70 25.28 -18.48 -13.21
CA LYS A 70 25.03 -17.46 -14.22
C LYS A 70 23.70 -17.71 -14.90
N LEU A 71 23.00 -16.61 -15.17
CA LEU A 71 21.82 -16.57 -16.00
C LEU A 71 22.08 -15.75 -17.25
N VAL A 72 21.55 -16.24 -18.36
CA VAL A 72 21.39 -15.54 -19.62
C VAL A 72 19.96 -15.01 -19.64
N VAL A 73 19.80 -13.70 -19.87
CA VAL A 73 18.50 -13.05 -19.96
C VAL A 73 18.22 -12.74 -21.42
N GLU A 74 17.18 -13.34 -21.97
CA GLU A 74 16.73 -13.05 -23.33
C GLU A 74 15.49 -12.17 -23.31
N ILE A 75 15.44 -11.20 -24.22
CA ILE A 75 14.32 -10.27 -24.39
C ILE A 75 13.92 -10.32 -25.86
N SER A 76 12.63 -10.47 -26.13
CA SER A 76 12.04 -10.61 -27.47
C SER A 76 10.83 -9.69 -27.62
N THR A 77 10.47 -9.38 -28.86
CA THR A 77 9.19 -8.70 -29.20
C THR A 77 8.09 -9.70 -29.55
N THR A 78 8.34 -11.00 -29.37
CA THR A 78 7.39 -12.11 -29.53
C THR A 78 7.63 -13.15 -28.45
N ASP A 79 6.59 -13.87 -28.06
CA ASP A 79 6.60 -14.94 -27.04
C ASP A 79 7.33 -16.21 -27.48
N ASP A 80 7.51 -16.42 -28.79
CA ASP A 80 8.19 -17.59 -29.35
C ASP A 80 9.73 -17.49 -29.36
N PHE A 81 10.29 -16.33 -28.99
CA PHE A 81 11.74 -16.04 -28.98
C PHE A 81 12.47 -16.39 -30.29
N LYS A 82 11.78 -16.43 -31.44
CA LYS A 82 12.43 -16.70 -32.75
C LYS A 82 13.48 -15.65 -33.11
N LYS A 83 13.32 -14.43 -32.60
CA LYS A 83 14.27 -13.33 -32.78
C LYS A 83 14.50 -12.62 -31.46
N ILE A 84 15.71 -12.79 -30.92
CA ILE A 84 16.12 -12.09 -29.71
C ILE A 84 16.34 -10.60 -30.04
N HIS A 85 15.60 -9.74 -29.34
CA HIS A 85 15.70 -8.29 -29.46
C HIS A 85 16.91 -7.75 -28.71
N ALA A 86 17.10 -8.21 -27.48
CA ALA A 86 18.15 -7.78 -26.56
C ALA A 86 18.41 -8.86 -25.52
N GLY A 87 19.46 -8.69 -24.72
CA GLY A 87 19.69 -9.50 -23.54
C GLY A 87 21.05 -9.23 -22.90
N GLY A 88 21.37 -9.97 -21.84
CA GLY A 88 22.63 -9.89 -21.12
C GLY A 88 22.82 -11.08 -20.18
N THR A 89 23.99 -11.18 -19.54
CA THR A 89 24.24 -12.19 -18.50
C THR A 89 24.26 -11.57 -17.12
N ALA A 90 23.69 -12.24 -16.13
CA ALA A 90 23.80 -11.88 -14.72
C ALA A 90 24.38 -13.04 -13.91
N ASN A 91 25.15 -12.72 -12.87
CA ASN A 91 25.60 -13.72 -11.91
C ASN A 91 24.54 -13.86 -10.81
N ILE A 92 24.46 -15.05 -10.22
CA ILE A 92 23.64 -15.36 -9.05
C ILE A 92 24.50 -16.03 -7.99
N SER A 93 24.27 -15.72 -6.72
CA SER A 93 25.03 -16.28 -5.59
C SER A 93 24.16 -16.41 -4.34
N ALA A 94 24.67 -17.11 -3.33
CA ALA A 94 24.01 -17.22 -2.03
C ALA A 94 23.86 -15.87 -1.30
N ASP A 95 24.73 -14.90 -1.59
CA ASP A 95 24.72 -13.59 -0.93
C ASP A 95 23.41 -12.83 -1.16
N SER A 96 22.78 -13.01 -2.33
CA SER A 96 21.48 -12.42 -2.71
C SER A 96 20.34 -13.44 -2.74
N ASP A 97 20.48 -14.56 -2.02
CA ASP A 97 19.58 -15.72 -2.07
C ASP A 97 19.29 -16.21 -3.49
N TRP A 98 20.31 -16.19 -4.35
CA TRP A 98 20.27 -16.62 -5.74
C TRP A 98 19.22 -15.89 -6.59
N THR A 99 18.83 -14.69 -6.15
CA THR A 99 18.01 -13.76 -6.94
C THR A 99 18.84 -13.11 -8.02
N CYS A 100 18.21 -12.86 -9.16
CA CYS A 100 18.77 -12.12 -10.27
C CYS A 100 17.94 -10.87 -10.51
N ARG A 101 18.59 -9.70 -10.50
CA ARG A 101 18.01 -8.41 -10.86
C ARG A 101 18.71 -7.87 -12.10
N PHE A 102 17.97 -7.80 -13.20
CA PHE A 102 18.51 -7.46 -14.51
C PHE A 102 17.81 -6.23 -15.08
N LEU A 103 18.53 -5.11 -15.28
CA LEU A 103 17.96 -3.92 -15.89
C LEU A 103 18.11 -3.96 -17.41
N ALA A 104 17.01 -4.25 -18.10
CA ALA A 104 16.92 -4.10 -19.53
C ALA A 104 16.88 -2.60 -19.88
N LYS A 105 17.77 -2.15 -20.78
CA LYS A 105 17.85 -0.77 -21.26
C LYS A 105 17.79 -0.73 -22.79
N ASP A 106 17.76 0.48 -23.35
CA ASP A 106 17.70 0.77 -24.79
C ASP A 106 16.46 0.16 -25.47
N LEU A 107 15.39 -0.04 -24.70
CA LEU A 107 14.10 -0.50 -25.19
C LEU A 107 13.33 0.64 -25.85
N LYS A 108 12.37 0.31 -26.71
CA LYS A 108 11.46 1.30 -27.29
C LYS A 108 10.41 1.68 -26.26
N PRO A 109 9.93 2.94 -26.24
CA PRO A 109 8.82 3.36 -25.40
C PRO A 109 7.50 2.73 -25.84
N HIS A 110 6.57 2.58 -24.90
CA HIS A 110 5.23 2.04 -25.11
C HIS A 110 5.24 0.73 -25.93
N HIS A 111 6.13 -0.20 -25.54
CA HIS A 111 6.35 -1.42 -26.30
C HIS A 111 6.39 -2.63 -25.39
N GLU A 112 5.72 -3.69 -25.83
CA GLU A 112 5.73 -4.96 -25.13
C GLU A 112 6.96 -5.78 -25.45
N TYR A 113 7.40 -6.50 -24.43
CA TYR A 113 8.50 -7.43 -24.53
C TYR A 113 8.18 -8.72 -23.78
N TRP A 114 8.68 -9.82 -24.29
CA TRP A 114 8.74 -11.10 -23.62
C TRP A 114 10.16 -11.35 -23.16
N TYR A 115 10.32 -11.95 -21.99
CA TYR A 115 11.63 -12.24 -21.43
C TYR A 115 11.67 -13.61 -20.77
N ARG A 116 12.87 -14.19 -20.71
CA ARG A 116 13.15 -15.43 -19.99
C ARG A 116 14.58 -15.46 -19.48
N PHE A 117 14.81 -16.23 -18.42
CA PHE A 117 16.12 -16.50 -17.86
C PHE A 117 16.52 -17.92 -18.20
N ILE A 118 17.77 -18.12 -18.63
CA ILE A 118 18.31 -19.43 -19.00
C ILE A 118 19.58 -19.65 -18.19
N ASP A 119 19.67 -20.76 -17.46
CA ASP A 119 20.89 -21.11 -16.74
C ASP A 119 21.97 -21.68 -17.68
N GLU A 120 23.19 -21.83 -17.17
CA GLU A 120 24.34 -22.30 -17.94
C GLU A 120 24.21 -23.75 -18.46
N HIS A 121 23.18 -24.49 -18.04
CA HIS A 121 22.86 -25.85 -18.50
C HIS A 121 21.75 -25.86 -19.56
N GLY A 122 21.20 -24.70 -19.93
CA GLY A 122 20.12 -24.57 -20.91
C GLY A 122 18.71 -24.71 -20.34
N PHE A 123 18.55 -24.74 -19.00
CA PHE A 123 17.23 -24.74 -18.39
C PHE A 123 16.69 -23.33 -18.23
N ALA A 124 15.44 -23.14 -18.62
CA ALA A 124 14.79 -21.85 -18.67
C ALA A 124 13.71 -21.68 -17.60
N SER A 125 13.57 -20.45 -17.13
CA SER A 125 12.39 -19.99 -16.41
C SER A 125 11.16 -20.10 -17.31
N ARG A 126 9.97 -19.93 -16.71
CA ARG A 126 8.78 -19.57 -17.50
C ARG A 126 9.00 -18.25 -18.24
N THR A 127 8.26 -18.03 -19.32
CA THR A 127 8.25 -16.76 -20.03
C THR A 127 7.49 -15.70 -19.24
N GLY A 128 8.07 -14.51 -19.11
CA GLY A 128 7.39 -13.31 -18.63
C GLY A 128 7.09 -12.34 -19.77
N ARG A 129 6.09 -11.48 -19.57
CA ARG A 129 5.69 -10.34 -20.40
C ARG A 129 5.87 -9.06 -19.59
N THR A 130 6.27 -8.01 -20.28
CA THR A 130 6.43 -6.68 -19.69
C THR A 130 6.15 -5.59 -20.73
N ILE A 131 6.06 -4.34 -20.30
CA ILE A 131 5.85 -3.18 -21.16
C ILE A 131 6.66 -1.98 -20.63
N THR A 132 7.23 -1.20 -21.53
CA THR A 132 7.88 0.08 -21.21
C THR A 132 6.84 1.20 -21.12
N ALA A 133 7.10 2.21 -20.29
CA ALA A 133 6.25 3.39 -20.21
C ALA A 133 6.24 4.14 -21.57
N PRO A 134 5.21 4.96 -21.85
CA PRO A 134 5.25 5.90 -22.96
C PRO A 134 6.39 6.90 -22.85
N ALA A 135 6.83 7.45 -23.98
CA ALA A 135 7.76 8.58 -23.98
C ALA A 135 7.15 9.77 -23.22
N ASN A 136 7.98 10.57 -22.53
CA ASN A 136 7.51 11.63 -21.61
C ASN A 136 6.59 12.71 -22.24
N ASP A 137 6.59 12.82 -23.56
CA ASP A 137 5.78 13.74 -24.37
C ASP A 137 4.57 13.08 -25.05
N ALA A 138 4.40 11.76 -24.92
CA ALA A 138 3.28 11.02 -25.47
C ALA A 138 1.98 11.33 -24.73
N ASP A 139 0.89 11.42 -25.48
CA ASP A 139 -0.46 11.59 -24.98
C ASP A 139 -1.23 10.27 -25.10
N THR A 140 -0.87 9.31 -24.24
CA THR A 140 -1.43 7.95 -24.24
C THR A 140 -2.17 7.72 -22.92
N PRO A 141 -3.40 7.17 -22.95
CA PRO A 141 -4.08 6.71 -21.74
C PRO A 141 -3.20 5.76 -20.91
N VAL A 142 -3.31 5.84 -19.60
CA VAL A 142 -2.60 4.96 -18.66
C VAL A 142 -3.62 4.12 -17.91
N HIS A 143 -3.45 2.81 -17.96
CA HIS A 143 -4.30 1.82 -17.28
C HIS A 143 -3.46 1.03 -16.29
N PHE A 144 -3.81 1.04 -15.02
CA PHE A 144 -3.09 0.25 -14.01
C PHE A 144 -4.04 -0.17 -12.90
N THR A 145 -3.75 -1.30 -12.26
CA THR A 145 -4.41 -1.66 -11.01
C THR A 145 -3.56 -1.24 -9.83
N PHE A 146 -4.18 -0.95 -8.69
CA PHE A 146 -3.48 -0.83 -7.42
C PHE A 146 -4.07 -1.81 -6.40
N VAL A 147 -3.18 -2.38 -5.60
CA VAL A 147 -3.43 -3.50 -4.69
C VAL A 147 -2.60 -3.35 -3.42
N SER A 148 -3.02 -4.00 -2.34
CA SER A 148 -2.24 -4.13 -1.10
C SER A 148 -2.71 -5.35 -0.30
N CYS A 149 -2.00 -5.67 0.78
CA CYS A 149 -2.51 -6.52 1.85
C CYS A 149 -2.88 -7.94 1.41
N GLN A 150 -1.86 -8.73 1.05
CA GLN A 150 -1.99 -10.13 0.66
C GLN A 150 -1.43 -11.05 1.76
N CYS A 151 -2.21 -11.99 2.28
CA CYS A 151 -1.76 -13.03 3.21
C CYS A 151 -2.16 -14.42 2.70
N PRO A 152 -1.33 -15.09 1.87
CA PRO A 152 -1.62 -16.43 1.35
C PRO A 152 -1.65 -17.50 2.47
N ASN A 153 -1.01 -17.23 3.61
CA ASN A 153 -1.05 -18.15 4.76
C ASN A 153 -2.46 -18.27 5.38
N GLU A 154 -3.35 -17.30 5.14
CA GLU A 154 -4.68 -17.23 5.76
C GLU A 154 -5.83 -17.10 4.72
N ALA A 155 -5.52 -16.78 3.47
CA ALA A 155 -6.51 -16.65 2.39
C ALA A 155 -5.96 -17.05 1.00
N GLY A 156 -6.83 -17.24 0.00
CA GLY A 156 -6.44 -17.39 -1.41
C GLY A 156 -6.22 -16.04 -2.09
N LEU A 157 -5.38 -15.97 -3.12
CA LEU A 157 -5.09 -14.72 -3.85
C LEU A 157 -5.98 -14.54 -5.09
N ASN A 158 -7.28 -14.85 -4.96
CA ASN A 158 -8.26 -14.92 -6.06
C ASN A 158 -8.40 -13.60 -6.85
N ALA A 159 -8.10 -12.46 -6.23
CA ALA A 159 -8.10 -11.15 -6.87
C ALA A 159 -7.16 -11.09 -8.09
N TYR A 160 -5.97 -11.70 -8.01
CA TYR A 160 -5.05 -11.76 -9.14
C TYR A 160 -5.60 -12.60 -10.29
N ARG A 161 -6.24 -13.75 -9.98
CA ARG A 161 -6.88 -14.59 -11.00
C ARG A 161 -7.98 -13.84 -11.75
N ARG A 162 -8.88 -13.16 -11.01
CA ARG A 162 -9.92 -12.30 -11.56
C ARG A 162 -9.34 -11.17 -12.41
N MET A 163 -8.28 -10.52 -11.93
CA MET A 163 -7.58 -9.46 -12.68
C MET A 163 -7.00 -9.96 -14.00
N ILE A 164 -6.37 -11.15 -14.02
CA ILE A 164 -5.81 -11.74 -15.24
C ILE A 164 -6.92 -11.99 -16.26
N PHE A 165 -8.00 -12.64 -15.82
CA PHE A 165 -9.14 -12.96 -16.66
C PHE A 165 -9.76 -11.71 -17.32
N GLU A 166 -9.96 -10.65 -16.54
CA GLU A 166 -10.56 -9.43 -17.07
C GLU A 166 -9.63 -8.64 -17.99
N ASP A 167 -8.34 -8.59 -17.67
CA ASP A 167 -7.35 -7.97 -18.55
C ASP A 167 -7.21 -8.72 -19.88
N GLU A 168 -7.27 -10.05 -19.88
CA GLU A 168 -7.26 -10.86 -21.11
C GLU A 168 -8.47 -10.61 -22.00
N ALA A 169 -9.62 -10.31 -21.41
CA ALA A 169 -10.84 -10.00 -22.15
C ALA A 169 -10.88 -8.56 -22.70
N ARG A 170 -10.02 -7.65 -22.19
CA ARG A 170 -9.98 -6.25 -22.63
C ARG A 170 -9.33 -6.11 -24.01
N PRO A 171 -9.79 -5.14 -24.84
CA PRO A 171 -9.06 -4.71 -26.03
C PRO A 171 -7.61 -4.37 -25.68
N ARG A 172 -6.67 -4.66 -26.59
CA ARG A 172 -5.23 -4.55 -26.34
C ARG A 172 -4.82 -3.17 -25.81
N GLU A 173 -5.42 -2.12 -26.34
CA GLU A 173 -5.20 -0.72 -25.97
C GLU A 173 -5.78 -0.31 -24.61
N GLN A 174 -6.65 -1.13 -24.01
CA GLN A 174 -7.25 -0.95 -22.68
C GLN A 174 -6.68 -1.91 -21.64
N GLN A 175 -5.74 -2.78 -22.03
CA GLN A 175 -5.07 -3.68 -21.10
C GLN A 175 -4.14 -2.92 -20.16
N LEU A 176 -3.91 -3.51 -19.00
CA LEU A 176 -3.08 -2.93 -17.96
C LEU A 176 -1.65 -2.70 -18.44
N ASN A 177 -1.12 -1.55 -18.07
CA ASN A 177 0.27 -1.18 -18.26
C ASN A 177 1.14 -1.69 -17.10
N PHE A 178 0.63 -1.68 -15.86
CA PHE A 178 1.34 -2.16 -14.68
C PHE A 178 0.38 -2.47 -13.53
N VAL A 179 0.90 -3.11 -12.49
CA VAL A 179 0.26 -3.27 -11.17
C VAL A 179 1.03 -2.45 -10.14
N LEU A 180 0.35 -1.58 -9.40
CA LEU A 180 0.89 -0.83 -8.28
C LEU A 180 0.63 -1.58 -6.97
N HIS A 181 1.66 -2.10 -6.31
CA HIS A 181 1.52 -2.72 -5.00
C HIS A 181 1.90 -1.70 -3.91
N LEU A 182 0.94 -1.34 -3.05
CA LEU A 182 1.07 -0.23 -2.10
C LEU A 182 1.61 -0.62 -0.71
N GLY A 183 1.96 -1.90 -0.55
CA GLY A 183 2.58 -2.43 0.67
C GLY A 183 1.81 -3.61 1.22
N ASP A 184 2.30 -4.18 2.31
CA ASP A 184 1.86 -5.46 2.84
C ASP A 184 1.92 -6.57 1.77
N PHE A 185 3.03 -6.56 1.02
CA PHE A 185 3.36 -7.64 0.11
C PHE A 185 3.61 -8.93 0.88
N ILE A 186 4.11 -8.80 2.11
CA ILE A 186 4.31 -9.84 3.10
C ILE A 186 3.69 -9.43 4.44
N TYR A 187 3.33 -10.41 5.28
CA TYR A 187 3.04 -10.21 6.71
C TYR A 187 4.09 -10.89 7.58
N GLU A 188 4.84 -10.10 8.34
CA GLU A 188 5.85 -10.60 9.26
C GLU A 188 5.22 -11.22 10.52
N VAL A 189 4.08 -10.68 10.98
CA VAL A 189 3.25 -11.29 12.03
C VAL A 189 2.60 -12.56 11.47
N THR A 190 3.11 -13.73 11.88
CA THR A 190 2.70 -15.01 11.32
C THR A 190 2.09 -15.91 12.39
N TRP A 191 0.87 -16.42 12.15
CA TRP A 191 0.29 -17.48 12.95
C TRP A 191 0.62 -18.87 12.38
N TYR A 192 0.81 -19.82 13.29
CA TYR A 192 1.04 -21.24 13.00
C TYR A 192 -0.16 -22.07 13.48
N ALA A 193 -0.54 -23.11 12.74
CA ALA A 193 -1.71 -23.92 13.10
C ALA A 193 -1.54 -24.68 14.43
N GLU A 194 -0.33 -25.10 14.77
CA GLU A 194 -0.03 -25.76 16.05
C GLU A 194 -0.33 -24.88 17.28
N ASP A 195 -0.16 -23.56 17.15
CA ASP A 195 -0.46 -22.57 18.19
C ASP A 195 -1.91 -22.07 18.11
N ASN A 196 -2.58 -22.28 16.98
CA ASN A 196 -3.90 -21.75 16.67
C ASN A 196 -4.74 -22.82 15.94
N PRO A 197 -5.12 -23.93 16.60
CA PRO A 197 -5.75 -25.08 15.96
C PRO A 197 -7.13 -24.78 15.36
N ASN A 198 -7.77 -23.69 15.80
CA ASN A 198 -9.05 -23.21 15.30
C ASN A 198 -8.89 -22.13 14.21
N GLY A 199 -7.66 -21.88 13.75
CA GLY A 199 -7.33 -20.79 12.84
C GLY A 199 -7.23 -19.42 13.53
N ASN A 200 -7.15 -18.37 12.72
CA ASN A 200 -7.07 -16.98 13.15
C ASN A 200 -8.37 -16.24 12.78
N ARG A 201 -9.19 -15.88 13.78
CA ARG A 201 -10.42 -15.08 13.61
C ARG A 201 -11.31 -15.55 12.44
N GLY A 202 -11.53 -16.86 12.34
CA GLY A 202 -12.36 -17.47 11.28
C GLY A 202 -11.61 -17.85 9.99
N ARG A 203 -10.31 -17.56 9.87
CA ARG A 203 -9.47 -18.01 8.75
C ARG A 203 -8.65 -19.24 9.13
N ARG A 204 -8.55 -20.20 8.21
CA ARG A 204 -7.64 -21.35 8.34
C ARG A 204 -6.20 -20.89 8.08
N ILE A 205 -5.28 -21.38 8.90
CA ILE A 205 -3.83 -21.22 8.69
C ILE A 205 -3.33 -22.36 7.79
N ARG A 206 -2.55 -22.04 6.76
CA ARG A 206 -2.06 -22.99 5.75
C ARG A 206 -0.66 -23.55 6.01
N ASP A 207 0.03 -23.04 7.04
CA ASP A 207 1.41 -23.42 7.39
C ASP A 207 2.36 -23.40 6.19
N LEU A 208 2.27 -22.34 5.36
CA LEU A 208 3.09 -22.23 4.14
C LEU A 208 4.60 -22.19 4.42
N TYR A 209 4.98 -21.76 5.62
CA TYR A 209 6.36 -21.65 6.07
C TYR A 209 6.44 -21.67 7.59
N LYS A 210 7.66 -21.82 8.09
CA LYS A 210 8.06 -21.56 9.47
C LYS A 210 9.34 -20.75 9.44
N PHE A 211 9.44 -19.74 10.30
CA PHE A 211 10.68 -19.00 10.49
C PHE A 211 11.77 -19.93 11.02
N PRO A 212 12.92 -20.05 10.31
CA PRO A 212 14.04 -20.85 10.78
C PRO A 212 14.58 -20.45 12.16
N GLN A 213 14.55 -19.17 12.50
CA GLN A 213 14.91 -18.67 13.83
C GLN A 213 13.67 -18.22 14.57
N GLY A 214 12.98 -17.21 14.06
CA GLY A 214 11.71 -16.73 14.59
C GLY A 214 11.73 -16.27 16.06
N ARG A 215 10.74 -15.45 16.42
CA ARG A 215 10.42 -15.17 17.82
C ARG A 215 8.93 -15.40 18.03
N LYS A 216 8.59 -16.31 18.94
CA LYS A 216 7.21 -16.45 19.39
C LYS A 216 6.84 -15.32 20.35
N VAL A 217 5.76 -14.61 20.05
CA VAL A 217 5.15 -13.60 20.91
C VAL A 217 3.68 -13.97 21.07
N SER A 218 3.26 -14.32 22.28
CA SER A 218 1.91 -14.86 22.54
C SER A 218 1.60 -16.07 21.65
N ASN A 219 0.62 -15.96 20.74
CA ASN A 219 0.18 -17.01 19.83
C ASN A 219 0.63 -16.82 18.36
N PHE A 220 1.54 -15.89 18.09
CA PHE A 220 2.11 -15.67 16.75
C PHE A 220 3.64 -15.62 16.80
N HIS A 221 4.25 -15.60 15.63
CA HIS A 221 5.70 -15.60 15.42
C HIS A 221 6.11 -14.41 14.56
N LEU A 222 7.30 -13.89 14.84
CA LEU A 222 7.92 -12.75 14.17
C LEU A 222 9.26 -13.20 13.56
N PRO A 223 9.67 -12.69 12.39
CA PRO A 223 11.04 -12.89 11.91
C PRO A 223 12.03 -12.18 12.83
N VAL A 224 13.28 -12.64 12.86
CA VAL A 224 14.38 -11.96 13.58
C VAL A 224 15.68 -11.91 12.77
N THR A 225 15.78 -12.66 11.67
CA THR A 225 16.96 -12.69 10.79
C THR A 225 16.59 -12.39 9.34
N LEU A 226 17.60 -12.06 8.53
CA LEU A 226 17.47 -12.01 7.07
C LEU A 226 16.89 -13.29 6.48
N GLU A 227 17.27 -14.46 6.99
CA GLU A 227 16.77 -15.74 6.49
C GLU A 227 15.29 -15.97 6.83
N ASP A 228 14.80 -15.46 7.95
CA ASP A 228 13.37 -15.46 8.26
C ASP A 228 12.59 -14.61 7.25
N TYR A 229 13.05 -13.40 6.93
CA TYR A 229 12.42 -12.55 5.90
C TYR A 229 12.52 -13.18 4.50
N ARG A 230 13.66 -13.77 4.12
CA ARG A 230 13.79 -14.51 2.85
C ARG A 230 12.82 -15.68 2.78
N THR A 231 12.65 -16.42 3.88
CA THR A 231 11.67 -17.51 3.97
C THR A 231 10.25 -17.02 3.71
N LEU A 232 9.90 -15.87 4.28
CA LEU A 232 8.60 -15.22 4.08
C LEU A 232 8.36 -14.87 2.60
N TYR A 233 9.30 -14.16 1.96
CA TYR A 233 9.17 -13.81 0.55
C TYR A 233 9.11 -15.04 -0.37
N ARG A 234 9.92 -16.08 -0.12
CA ARG A 234 9.88 -17.32 -0.90
C ARG A 234 8.51 -17.96 -0.85
N ALA A 235 7.93 -18.10 0.34
CA ALA A 235 6.63 -18.73 0.52
C ALA A 235 5.48 -17.93 -0.12
N TYR A 236 5.51 -16.60 -0.02
CA TYR A 236 4.48 -15.76 -0.65
C TYR A 236 4.55 -15.84 -2.18
N LEU A 237 5.76 -15.87 -2.74
CA LEU A 237 5.99 -15.94 -4.18
C LEU A 237 5.84 -17.36 -4.77
N GLU A 238 5.55 -18.37 -3.94
CA GLU A 238 5.17 -19.70 -4.41
C GLU A 238 3.70 -19.78 -4.82
N ASP A 239 2.88 -18.79 -4.48
CA ASP A 239 1.47 -18.75 -4.91
C ASP A 239 1.36 -18.65 -6.44
N PRO A 240 0.62 -19.58 -7.10
CA PRO A 240 0.57 -19.64 -8.56
C PRO A 240 -0.14 -18.44 -9.19
N ASP A 241 -1.16 -17.86 -8.52
CA ASP A 241 -1.91 -16.73 -9.07
C ASP A 241 -1.06 -15.45 -9.01
N LEU A 242 -0.26 -15.29 -7.95
CA LEU A 242 0.74 -14.23 -7.86
C LEU A 242 1.89 -14.42 -8.87
N GLN A 243 2.36 -15.65 -9.10
CA GLN A 243 3.37 -15.90 -10.13
C GLN A 243 2.86 -15.63 -11.54
N ASP A 244 1.61 -15.99 -11.84
CA ASP A 244 0.98 -15.69 -13.14
C ASP A 244 0.81 -14.18 -13.32
N ALA A 245 0.39 -13.45 -12.28
CA ALA A 245 0.28 -11.99 -12.31
C ALA A 245 1.65 -11.31 -12.54
N ARG A 246 2.68 -11.70 -11.77
CA ARG A 246 4.04 -11.15 -11.88
C ARG A 246 4.72 -11.49 -13.21
N ALA A 247 4.37 -12.63 -13.81
CA ALA A 247 4.84 -12.98 -15.15
C ALA A 247 4.09 -12.21 -16.26
N ARG A 248 2.91 -11.64 -15.98
CA ARG A 248 2.09 -10.94 -16.98
C ARG A 248 2.35 -9.44 -17.05
N TRP A 249 2.47 -8.78 -15.89
CA TRP A 249 2.59 -7.32 -15.80
C TRP A 249 3.86 -6.90 -15.06
N PRO A 250 4.41 -5.70 -15.35
CA PRO A 250 5.36 -5.08 -14.45
C PRO A 250 4.67 -4.68 -13.13
N PHE A 251 5.30 -5.01 -12.01
CA PHE A 251 4.89 -4.59 -10.67
C PHE A 251 5.71 -3.39 -10.23
N VAL A 252 5.03 -2.30 -9.89
CA VAL A 252 5.61 -1.10 -9.29
C VAL A 252 5.27 -1.16 -7.81
N CYS A 253 6.26 -1.43 -6.95
CA CYS A 253 6.01 -1.66 -5.52
C CYS A 253 6.55 -0.53 -4.64
N ILE A 254 5.83 -0.23 -3.56
CA ILE A 254 6.31 0.44 -2.35
C ILE A 254 6.00 -0.49 -1.17
N TRP A 255 6.72 -0.38 -0.06
CA TRP A 255 6.35 -1.09 1.17
C TRP A 255 5.32 -0.32 1.99
N ASP A 256 4.72 -1.02 2.95
CA ASP A 256 4.04 -0.44 4.10
C ASP A 256 4.70 -0.98 5.40
N ASN A 257 3.97 -1.17 6.48
CA ASN A 257 4.53 -1.62 7.76
C ASN A 257 5.01 -3.06 7.74
N HIS A 258 4.23 -3.99 7.21
CA HIS A 258 4.44 -5.42 7.39
C HIS A 258 5.65 -5.98 6.63
N GLU A 259 6.25 -5.20 5.72
CA GLU A 259 7.58 -5.49 5.22
C GLU A 259 8.68 -5.43 6.30
N PHE A 260 8.43 -4.72 7.41
CA PHE A 260 9.32 -4.64 8.57
C PHE A 260 8.63 -5.01 9.88
N ALA A 261 7.66 -4.21 10.34
CA ALA A 261 7.00 -4.31 11.64
C ALA A 261 5.64 -3.60 11.65
N TRP A 262 4.55 -4.33 11.97
CA TRP A 262 3.15 -3.89 11.94
C TRP A 262 2.88 -2.49 12.51
N ALA A 263 3.24 -2.22 13.76
CA ALA A 263 3.02 -0.91 14.40
C ALA A 263 4.34 -0.17 14.62
N GLY A 264 5.40 -0.59 13.91
CA GLY A 264 6.74 -0.03 14.07
C GLY A 264 6.82 1.43 13.63
N TYR A 265 7.92 2.07 13.99
CA TYR A 265 8.27 3.38 13.46
C TYR A 265 9.78 3.45 13.32
N GLN A 266 10.27 3.95 12.18
CA GLN A 266 11.71 3.98 11.89
C GLN A 266 12.34 2.58 12.02
N SER A 267 13.26 2.37 12.97
CA SER A 267 13.80 1.06 13.32
C SER A 267 13.30 0.49 14.65
N GLU A 268 12.26 1.07 15.27
CA GLU A 268 11.58 0.45 16.41
C GLU A 268 10.64 -0.65 15.91
N TYR A 269 10.78 -1.83 16.51
CA TYR A 269 9.89 -2.94 16.23
C TYR A 269 8.76 -2.98 17.26
N VAL A 270 7.54 -2.77 16.79
CA VAL A 270 6.33 -2.92 17.61
C VAL A 270 5.47 -4.04 17.02
N ALA A 271 5.02 -4.94 17.88
CA ALA A 271 4.02 -5.94 17.54
C ALA A 271 2.93 -6.03 18.63
N GLY A 272 1.83 -6.70 18.28
CA GLY A 272 0.80 -7.06 19.25
C GLY A 272 1.35 -7.86 20.44
N GLY A 273 0.52 -8.11 21.45
CA GLY A 273 0.94 -8.91 22.61
C GLY A 273 2.01 -8.25 23.48
N GLY A 274 2.24 -6.93 23.33
CA GLY A 274 3.12 -6.13 24.17
C GLY A 274 4.61 -6.19 23.80
N TYR A 275 4.96 -6.72 22.62
CA TYR A 275 6.36 -6.73 22.18
C TYR A 275 6.75 -5.39 21.57
N ASN A 276 7.77 -4.75 22.15
CA ASN A 276 8.36 -3.51 21.67
C ASN A 276 9.87 -3.53 21.93
N ALA A 277 10.69 -3.26 20.92
CA ALA A 277 12.14 -3.20 21.05
C ALA A 277 12.84 -2.45 19.89
N PRO A 278 14.02 -1.86 20.15
CA PRO A 278 14.92 -1.43 19.09
C PRO A 278 15.32 -2.60 18.19
N ALA A 279 15.30 -2.40 16.87
CA ALA A 279 15.55 -3.47 15.91
C ALA A 279 16.23 -2.96 14.63
N GLN A 280 17.25 -2.12 14.78
CA GLN A 280 18.09 -1.59 13.69
C GLN A 280 18.62 -2.69 12.76
N ASN A 281 19.14 -3.80 13.30
CA ASN A 281 19.62 -4.95 12.52
C ASN A 281 18.49 -5.64 11.76
N GLN A 282 17.31 -5.73 12.39
CA GLN A 282 16.13 -6.34 11.78
C GLN A 282 15.57 -5.48 10.64
N LYS A 283 15.57 -4.15 10.79
CA LYS A 283 15.19 -3.21 9.72
C LYS A 283 16.09 -3.36 8.49
N ILE A 284 17.39 -3.52 8.69
CA ILE A 284 18.33 -3.77 7.58
C ILE A 284 18.05 -5.14 6.93
N SER A 285 17.76 -6.16 7.73
CA SER A 285 17.41 -7.50 7.22
C SER A 285 16.14 -7.46 6.36
N ALA A 286 15.10 -6.76 6.82
CA ALA A 286 13.86 -6.51 6.08
C ALA A 286 14.12 -5.76 4.76
N ASN A 287 14.89 -4.66 4.82
CA ASN A 287 15.24 -3.86 3.65
C ASN A 287 16.04 -4.67 2.61
N GLN A 288 16.98 -5.50 3.07
CA GLN A 288 17.75 -6.38 2.19
C GLN A 288 16.84 -7.41 1.51
N ALA A 289 15.99 -8.10 2.25
CA ALA A 289 15.06 -9.07 1.68
C ALA A 289 14.09 -8.40 0.67
N TRP A 290 13.57 -7.22 0.97
CA TRP A 290 12.74 -6.45 0.03
C TRP A 290 13.52 -6.13 -1.25
N TRP A 291 14.77 -5.64 -1.13
CA TRP A 291 15.65 -5.35 -2.26
C TRP A 291 15.95 -6.61 -3.09
N GLU A 292 16.07 -7.79 -2.48
CA GLU A 292 16.34 -9.05 -3.17
C GLU A 292 15.12 -9.56 -3.95
N PHE A 293 13.91 -9.46 -3.41
CA PHE A 293 12.70 -10.13 -3.93
C PHE A 293 11.73 -9.22 -4.72
N ILE A 294 11.83 -7.91 -4.55
CA ILE A 294 10.98 -6.93 -5.23
C ILE A 294 11.74 -6.28 -6.40
N PRO A 295 11.24 -6.40 -7.65
CA PRO A 295 11.89 -5.81 -8.82
C PRO A 295 11.63 -4.30 -8.91
N ALA A 296 12.26 -3.51 -8.03
CA ALA A 296 12.17 -2.05 -8.05
C ALA A 296 13.53 -1.41 -8.42
N MET A 297 13.53 -0.26 -9.07
CA MET A 297 14.71 0.57 -9.31
C MET A 297 14.87 1.59 -8.20
N VAL A 298 15.45 1.13 -7.09
CA VAL A 298 15.65 1.89 -5.85
C VAL A 298 17.13 2.14 -5.58
N GLN A 299 17.41 3.07 -4.67
CA GLN A 299 18.77 3.44 -4.33
C GLN A 299 19.19 2.79 -3.01
N GLN A 300 20.41 2.25 -2.97
CA GLN A 300 21.10 1.96 -1.72
C GLN A 300 22.24 2.98 -1.58
N PRO A 301 22.09 4.01 -0.73
CA PRO A 301 23.14 4.99 -0.49
C PRO A 301 24.47 4.30 -0.14
N GLY A 302 25.56 4.74 -0.77
CA GLY A 302 26.89 4.14 -0.60
C GLY A 302 27.17 2.90 -1.44
N ASN A 303 26.18 2.35 -2.17
CA ASN A 303 26.37 1.23 -3.10
C ASN A 303 26.14 1.65 -4.56
N PRO A 304 27.19 2.11 -5.28
CA PRO A 304 27.03 2.57 -6.65
C PRO A 304 26.77 1.44 -7.64
N LYS A 305 27.13 0.20 -7.29
CA LYS A 305 27.11 -0.97 -8.19
C LYS A 305 25.84 -1.79 -8.11
N LEU A 306 25.06 -1.75 -7.04
CA LEU A 306 23.77 -2.47 -6.90
C LEU A 306 23.77 -3.94 -7.38
N GLU A 307 24.93 -4.61 -7.43
CA GLU A 307 25.06 -6.01 -7.83
C GLU A 307 24.58 -6.95 -6.70
N HIS A 308 24.80 -6.53 -5.47
CA HIS A 308 24.34 -7.13 -4.22
C HIS A 308 24.02 -6.01 -3.22
N PHE A 309 23.15 -6.29 -2.25
CA PHE A 309 22.90 -5.38 -1.13
C PHE A 309 24.10 -5.38 -0.19
N ILE A 310 24.58 -4.19 0.21
CA ILE A 310 25.65 -4.04 1.21
C ILE A 310 25.02 -3.65 2.54
N ALA A 311 24.77 -4.63 3.40
CA ALA A 311 24.19 -4.40 4.71
C ALA A 311 25.14 -3.56 5.58
N PRO A 312 24.75 -2.36 6.04
CA PRO A 312 25.57 -1.59 6.96
C PRO A 312 25.59 -2.26 8.36
N ALA A 313 26.67 -2.05 9.10
CA ALA A 313 26.76 -2.53 10.47
C ALA A 313 26.09 -1.55 11.43
N VAL A 314 25.23 -2.06 12.31
CA VAL A 314 24.51 -1.29 13.33
C VAL A 314 24.38 -2.11 14.61
N VAL A 315 24.09 -1.42 15.71
CA VAL A 315 23.76 -2.03 17.00
C VAL A 315 22.35 -1.62 17.38
N ASP A 316 21.54 -2.58 17.82
CA ASP A 316 20.18 -2.30 18.28
C ASP A 316 20.24 -1.44 19.54
N THR A 317 19.76 -0.20 19.44
CA THR A 317 19.96 0.85 20.46
C THR A 317 18.66 1.60 20.70
N PRO A 318 18.24 1.83 21.96
CA PRO A 318 17.06 2.62 22.27
C PRO A 318 17.07 4.01 21.61
N MET A 319 15.94 4.41 21.03
CA MET A 319 15.74 5.73 20.45
C MET A 319 15.12 6.67 21.49
N GLU A 320 15.97 7.39 22.23
CA GLU A 320 15.53 8.24 23.35
C GLU A 320 15.29 9.71 22.98
N THR A 321 15.88 10.19 21.87
CA THR A 321 15.84 11.59 21.46
C THR A 321 15.32 11.72 20.04
N PHE A 322 14.32 12.59 19.85
CA PHE A 322 13.69 12.88 18.58
C PHE A 322 13.79 14.38 18.29
N ASN A 323 14.06 14.73 17.03
CA ASN A 323 14.08 16.13 16.60
C ASN A 323 12.67 16.73 16.48
N GLU A 324 12.57 18.00 16.09
CA GLU A 324 11.28 18.72 15.99
C GLU A 324 10.29 18.14 14.98
N ASP A 325 10.77 17.33 14.03
CA ASP A 325 9.94 16.64 13.04
C ASP A 325 9.63 15.20 13.47
N GLY A 326 10.06 14.73 14.65
CA GLY A 326 9.77 13.39 15.16
C GLY A 326 10.66 12.27 14.61
N LEU A 327 11.79 12.63 13.99
CA LEU A 327 12.82 11.68 13.58
C LEU A 327 13.81 11.45 14.72
N SER A 328 14.17 10.19 15.00
CA SER A 328 15.15 9.86 16.04
C SER A 328 16.55 10.31 15.61
N GLU A 329 17.30 10.88 16.56
CA GLU A 329 18.69 11.30 16.37
C GLU A 329 19.70 10.17 16.61
N GLU A 330 19.22 8.96 16.97
CA GLU A 330 20.07 7.81 17.25
C GLU A 330 20.84 7.36 15.98
N PRO A 331 22.20 7.32 16.01
CA PRO A 331 22.99 7.05 14.81
C PRO A 331 22.73 5.71 14.11
N ASN A 332 22.49 4.63 14.87
CA ASN A 332 22.24 3.30 14.28
C ASN A 332 20.88 3.26 13.58
N ASN A 333 19.86 3.93 14.14
CA ASN A 333 18.56 4.12 13.50
C ASN A 333 18.72 4.86 12.18
N LEU A 334 19.42 6.00 12.18
CA LEU A 334 19.67 6.77 10.95
C LEU A 334 20.35 5.91 9.88
N VAL A 335 21.34 5.10 10.25
CA VAL A 335 21.98 4.15 9.32
C VAL A 335 20.98 3.08 8.84
N ALA A 336 20.17 2.52 9.73
CA ALA A 336 19.21 1.46 9.40
C ALA A 336 18.10 1.94 8.46
N ILE A 337 17.45 3.08 8.75
CA ILE A 337 16.37 3.63 7.92
C ILE A 337 16.86 4.13 6.56
N HIS A 338 18.11 4.59 6.48
CA HIS A 338 18.73 5.02 5.22
C HIS A 338 19.45 3.89 4.46
N SER A 339 19.42 2.65 4.96
CA SER A 339 20.03 1.50 4.27
C SER A 339 19.38 1.18 2.93
N LEU A 340 18.14 1.64 2.70
CA LEU A 340 17.48 1.59 1.41
C LEU A 340 16.54 2.80 1.21
N ASN A 341 16.66 3.48 0.08
CA ASN A 341 15.76 4.58 -0.30
C ASN A 341 14.87 4.14 -1.47
N ILE A 342 13.58 4.01 -1.19
CA ILE A 342 12.58 3.51 -2.14
C ILE A 342 11.68 4.59 -2.74
N ARG A 343 11.80 5.85 -2.29
CA ARG A 343 11.01 6.98 -2.81
C ARG A 343 11.42 7.28 -4.25
N ARG A 344 10.44 7.49 -5.13
CA ARG A 344 10.70 7.73 -6.57
C ARG A 344 9.48 8.27 -7.30
N VAL A 345 9.71 8.78 -8.50
CA VAL A 345 8.66 9.21 -9.44
C VAL A 345 8.78 8.38 -10.72
N LEU A 346 7.66 7.80 -11.17
CA LEU A 346 7.57 7.14 -12.47
C LEU A 346 6.65 7.94 -13.38
N ARG A 347 7.17 8.34 -14.54
CA ARG A 347 6.41 9.13 -15.53
C ARG A 347 5.86 8.24 -16.64
N TRP A 348 4.57 8.43 -16.91
CA TRP A 348 3.82 7.74 -17.97
C TRP A 348 3.24 8.77 -18.94
N GLY A 349 4.09 9.19 -19.88
CA GLY A 349 3.73 10.21 -20.86
C GLY A 349 3.46 11.58 -20.26
N LYS A 350 2.49 12.28 -20.83
CA LYS A 350 1.94 13.55 -20.32
C LYS A 350 0.89 13.36 -19.24
N ASN A 351 0.33 12.15 -19.11
CA ASN A 351 -0.88 11.93 -18.33
C ASN A 351 -0.58 11.70 -16.86
N VAL A 352 0.41 10.87 -16.50
CA VAL A 352 0.64 10.49 -15.10
C VAL A 352 2.09 10.71 -14.70
N ASP A 353 2.29 11.45 -13.61
CA ASP A 353 3.47 11.30 -12.75
C ASP A 353 3.01 10.52 -11.50
N LEU A 354 3.54 9.31 -11.32
CA LEU A 354 3.29 8.46 -10.16
C LEU A 354 4.37 8.72 -9.11
N LEU A 355 4.01 9.44 -8.05
CA LEU A 355 4.86 9.77 -6.91
C LEU A 355 4.73 8.69 -5.83
N LEU A 356 5.84 8.07 -5.42
CA LEU A 356 5.86 7.04 -4.38
C LEU A 356 6.73 7.49 -3.21
N THR A 357 6.18 7.42 -2.00
CA THR A 357 6.84 7.82 -0.74
C THR A 357 6.91 6.66 0.25
N ASP A 358 7.94 6.65 1.08
CA ASP A 358 8.06 5.74 2.23
C ASP A 358 7.35 6.34 3.45
N ASN A 359 6.23 5.77 3.87
CA ASN A 359 5.42 6.30 4.97
C ASN A 359 5.81 5.77 6.37
N TRP A 360 6.84 4.93 6.48
CA TRP A 360 7.15 4.21 7.73
C TRP A 360 8.59 4.38 8.24
N SER A 361 9.59 4.51 7.35
CA SER A 361 10.98 4.62 7.83
C SER A 361 11.31 5.98 8.44
N PHE A 362 10.46 7.00 8.23
CA PHE A 362 10.68 8.36 8.73
C PHE A 362 9.55 8.87 9.63
N ARG A 363 8.61 7.99 9.99
CA ARG A 363 7.47 8.37 10.82
C ARG A 363 7.87 8.57 12.28
N SER A 364 7.11 9.40 12.99
CA SER A 364 7.23 9.55 14.44
C SER A 364 6.67 8.33 15.19
N PRO A 365 7.06 8.13 16.47
CA PRO A 365 6.33 7.26 17.37
C PRO A 365 4.89 7.74 17.55
N ASP A 366 3.94 6.81 17.66
CA ASP A 366 2.55 7.15 17.98
C ASP A 366 2.46 7.76 19.40
N MET A 367 1.54 8.73 19.56
CA MET A 367 1.25 9.31 20.87
C MET A 367 0.27 8.40 21.62
N SER A 368 0.51 8.17 22.92
CA SER A 368 -0.50 7.52 23.77
C SER A 368 -1.75 8.41 23.87
N THR A 369 -2.91 7.81 23.64
CA THR A 369 -4.23 8.46 23.80
C THR A 369 -4.96 7.98 25.05
N ASP A 370 -4.29 7.24 25.96
CA ASP A 370 -4.92 6.54 27.09
C ASP A 370 -5.68 7.49 28.03
N ASP A 371 -5.12 8.68 28.31
CA ASP A 371 -5.77 9.71 29.14
C ASP A 371 -7.04 10.30 28.51
N PHE A 372 -7.22 10.07 27.20
CA PHE A 372 -8.33 10.57 26.38
C PHE A 372 -9.18 9.43 25.79
N ALA A 373 -8.98 8.19 26.27
CA ALA A 373 -9.76 7.04 25.83
C ALA A 373 -11.20 7.13 26.34
N VAL A 374 -12.14 6.63 25.53
CA VAL A 374 -13.54 6.42 25.96
C VAL A 374 -13.77 4.90 26.02
N PRO A 375 -13.63 4.25 27.19
CA PRO A 375 -13.56 2.77 27.28
C PRO A 375 -14.75 2.01 26.67
N GLU A 376 -15.93 2.62 26.62
CA GLU A 376 -17.12 2.05 25.97
C GLU A 376 -17.06 2.02 24.43
N TYR A 377 -16.09 2.72 23.83
CA TYR A 377 -15.91 2.88 22.40
C TYR A 377 -14.47 2.52 22.02
N PRO A 378 -14.13 1.22 22.02
CA PRO A 378 -12.80 0.78 21.59
C PRO A 378 -12.60 1.08 20.08
N ARG A 379 -11.35 1.26 19.67
CA ARG A 379 -10.94 1.50 18.27
C ARG A 379 -11.41 2.83 17.67
N VAL A 380 -11.73 3.81 18.52
CA VAL A 380 -11.90 5.20 18.10
C VAL A 380 -11.18 6.14 19.04
N ASP A 381 -10.67 7.24 18.51
CA ASP A 381 -10.06 8.33 19.27
C ASP A 381 -11.00 9.55 19.34
N ALA A 382 -10.90 10.29 20.43
CA ALA A 382 -11.57 11.58 20.58
C ALA A 382 -10.90 12.63 19.68
N GLN A 383 -11.63 13.15 18.68
CA GLN A 383 -11.08 14.08 17.68
C GLN A 383 -10.30 15.26 18.28
N ILE A 384 -10.85 15.98 19.26
CA ILE A 384 -10.24 17.22 19.75
C ILE A 384 -8.90 16.94 20.46
N PRO A 385 -8.83 16.06 21.47
CA PRO A 385 -7.55 15.64 22.04
C PRO A 385 -6.60 15.08 20.98
N PHE A 386 -7.10 14.22 20.09
CA PHE A 386 -6.30 13.64 19.03
C PHE A 386 -5.63 14.72 18.17
N GLU A 387 -6.39 15.71 17.69
CA GLU A 387 -5.86 16.80 16.87
C GLU A 387 -4.80 17.61 17.61
N ILE A 388 -5.06 18.01 18.86
CA ILE A 388 -4.09 18.76 19.68
C ILE A 388 -2.78 17.98 19.79
N MET A 389 -2.87 16.70 20.15
CA MET A 389 -1.70 15.84 20.34
C MET A 389 -0.93 15.58 19.05
N ASN A 390 -1.61 15.54 17.91
CA ASN A 390 -0.99 15.26 16.62
C ASN A 390 -0.12 16.42 16.13
N TYR A 391 -0.51 17.67 16.43
CA TYR A 391 0.32 18.84 16.14
C TYR A 391 1.45 19.03 17.15
N GLY A 392 1.36 18.42 18.34
CA GLY A 392 2.33 18.59 19.42
C GLY A 392 2.59 20.07 19.70
N ARG A 393 3.87 20.45 19.77
CA ARG A 393 4.30 21.84 19.99
C ARG A 393 3.87 22.84 18.91
N HIS A 394 3.48 22.37 17.73
CA HIS A 394 3.06 23.22 16.61
C HIS A 394 1.56 23.54 16.62
N TYR A 395 0.81 23.06 17.62
CA TYR A 395 -0.62 23.34 17.70
C TYR A 395 -0.88 24.86 17.83
N ASN A 396 -1.91 25.34 17.13
CA ASN A 396 -2.38 26.74 17.22
C ASN A 396 -1.27 27.79 16.97
N ASN A 397 -0.50 27.61 15.89
CA ASN A 397 0.63 28.48 15.52
C ASN A 397 1.70 28.53 16.62
N ASP A 398 2.23 27.36 16.98
CA ASP A 398 3.27 27.19 18.00
C ASP A 398 2.85 27.66 19.41
N ASN A 399 1.55 27.65 19.70
CA ASN A 399 0.97 28.01 20.99
C ASN A 399 0.01 26.90 21.49
N PRO A 400 0.55 25.70 21.78
CA PRO A 400 -0.23 24.59 22.31
C PRO A 400 -0.78 24.91 23.70
N PRO A 401 -1.97 24.44 24.08
CA PRO A 401 -2.52 24.67 25.41
C PRO A 401 -1.76 23.84 26.46
N ASP A 402 -1.66 24.37 27.69
CA ASP A 402 -1.09 23.65 28.83
C ASP A 402 -1.92 22.43 29.25
N THR A 403 -3.23 22.49 29.04
CA THR A 403 -4.19 21.43 29.35
C THR A 403 -5.16 21.19 28.18
N ILE A 404 -5.62 19.95 28.05
CA ILE A 404 -6.65 19.53 27.12
C ILE A 404 -7.94 19.27 27.91
N ARG A 405 -9.02 19.95 27.55
CA ARG A 405 -10.34 19.73 28.13
C ARG A 405 -10.92 18.42 27.60
N PHE A 406 -11.18 17.46 28.49
CA PHE A 406 -11.78 16.18 28.13
C PHE A 406 -12.68 15.64 29.25
N ASN A 407 -13.90 15.25 28.89
CA ASN A 407 -14.93 14.76 29.80
C ASN A 407 -15.13 15.68 31.03
N GLY A 408 -15.12 16.99 30.79
CA GLY A 408 -15.31 17.99 31.84
C GLY A 408 -14.14 18.18 32.80
N LYS A 409 -12.96 17.65 32.47
CA LYS A 409 -11.72 17.82 33.23
C LYS A 409 -10.64 18.47 32.35
N ASP A 410 -9.73 19.21 32.98
CA ASP A 410 -8.54 19.74 32.31
C ASP A 410 -7.39 18.78 32.61
N ILE A 411 -6.93 18.07 31.58
CA ILE A 411 -5.86 17.08 31.66
C ILE A 411 -4.58 17.74 31.14
N PRO A 412 -3.40 17.58 31.78
CA PRO A 412 -2.14 18.10 31.24
C PRO A 412 -1.95 17.69 29.78
N ASN A 413 -1.53 18.61 28.91
CA ASN A 413 -1.20 18.29 27.53
C ASN A 413 0.18 17.60 27.48
N PRO A 414 0.28 16.29 27.23
CA PRO A 414 1.56 15.58 27.26
C PRO A 414 2.44 15.94 26.06
N THR A 415 1.90 16.65 25.07
CA THR A 415 2.52 16.87 23.76
C THR A 415 2.92 18.33 23.51
N LYS A 416 2.66 19.22 24.47
CA LYS A 416 2.88 20.67 24.28
C LYS A 416 4.34 21.02 23.97
N ASP A 417 5.28 20.22 24.48
CA ASP A 417 6.72 20.45 24.33
C ASP A 417 7.40 19.45 23.38
N VAL A 418 6.64 18.53 22.77
CA VAL A 418 7.19 17.47 21.89
C VAL A 418 6.90 17.76 20.41
N HIS A 419 7.58 17.04 19.52
CA HIS A 419 7.40 17.17 18.07
C HIS A 419 5.96 16.88 17.62
N ALA A 420 5.60 17.39 16.44
CA ALA A 420 4.39 16.95 15.77
C ALA A 420 4.54 15.52 15.24
N GLN A 421 3.41 14.87 14.97
CA GLN A 421 3.40 13.59 14.28
C GLN A 421 3.77 13.77 12.78
N THR A 422 4.60 12.88 12.24
CA THR A 422 5.01 12.85 10.82
C THR A 422 4.95 11.43 10.28
N TYR A 423 4.71 11.27 8.96
CA TYR A 423 4.92 10.01 8.23
C TYR A 423 5.97 10.11 7.12
N LEU A 424 6.33 11.32 6.67
CA LEU A 424 7.38 11.48 5.65
C LEU A 424 8.73 11.80 6.26
N GLY A 425 8.78 12.43 7.44
CA GLY A 425 9.94 13.19 7.85
C GLY A 425 10.23 14.37 6.91
N LYS A 426 11.04 15.32 7.37
CA LYS A 426 11.26 16.58 6.65
C LYS A 426 11.88 16.42 5.27
N GLU A 427 12.93 15.60 5.14
CA GLU A 427 13.66 15.50 3.87
C GLU A 427 12.78 14.93 2.74
N GLN A 428 12.03 13.88 3.02
CA GLN A 428 11.14 13.29 2.02
C GLN A 428 9.90 14.16 1.77
N ARG A 429 9.38 14.85 2.79
CA ARG A 429 8.31 15.85 2.60
C ARG A 429 8.76 16.94 1.64
N ASP A 430 9.92 17.54 1.88
CA ASP A 430 10.48 18.60 1.03
C ASP A 430 10.70 18.09 -0.41
N TRP A 431 11.21 16.87 -0.56
CA TRP A 431 11.33 16.21 -1.87
C TRP A 431 9.96 16.01 -2.55
N ALA A 432 8.95 15.53 -1.83
CA ALA A 432 7.61 15.29 -2.38
C ALA A 432 6.96 16.60 -2.85
N LEU A 433 7.08 17.68 -2.08
CA LEU A 433 6.62 19.01 -2.48
C LEU A 433 7.34 19.52 -3.73
N GLU A 434 8.66 19.31 -3.83
CA GLU A 434 9.42 19.64 -5.04
C GLU A 434 8.91 18.86 -6.26
N GLN A 435 8.69 17.55 -6.13
CA GLN A 435 8.16 16.73 -7.24
C GLN A 435 6.75 17.19 -7.65
N LEU A 436 5.86 17.45 -6.68
CA LEU A 436 4.51 17.95 -6.94
C LEU A 436 4.54 19.31 -7.66
N GLY A 437 5.38 20.24 -7.19
CA GLY A 437 5.48 21.59 -7.75
C GLY A 437 6.16 21.67 -9.12
N THR A 438 6.99 20.68 -9.47
CA THR A 438 7.70 20.62 -10.76
C THR A 438 7.01 19.72 -11.79
N SER A 439 6.06 18.89 -11.37
CA SER A 439 5.30 18.01 -12.26
C SER A 439 4.54 18.81 -13.33
N THR A 440 4.72 18.39 -14.58
CA THR A 440 3.94 18.88 -15.72
C THR A 440 2.86 17.88 -16.16
N ALA A 441 2.69 16.77 -15.44
CA ALA A 441 1.69 15.77 -15.78
C ALA A 441 0.29 16.30 -15.49
N ARG A 442 -0.69 15.81 -16.25
CA ARG A 442 -2.10 16.14 -16.02
C ARG A 442 -2.57 15.60 -14.67
N TRP A 443 -2.20 14.37 -14.36
CA TRP A 443 -2.49 13.68 -13.11
C TRP A 443 -1.21 13.45 -12.30
N LYS A 444 -1.20 13.92 -11.06
CA LYS A 444 -0.16 13.64 -10.06
C LYS A 444 -0.78 12.60 -9.14
N ILE A 445 -0.41 11.34 -9.35
CA ILE A 445 -0.93 10.23 -8.55
C ILE A 445 0.09 9.94 -7.46
N TRP A 446 -0.30 10.12 -6.21
CA TRP A 446 0.51 9.82 -5.05
C TRP A 446 0.15 8.43 -4.50
N GLY A 447 1.06 7.48 -4.66
CA GLY A 447 0.99 6.18 -3.99
C GLY A 447 1.39 6.34 -2.52
N HIS A 448 0.46 5.99 -1.64
CA HIS A 448 0.54 6.20 -0.21
C HIS A 448 0.22 4.87 0.52
N GLY A 449 0.90 4.55 1.62
CA GLY A 449 0.64 3.33 2.38
C GLY A 449 -0.80 3.22 2.88
N PHE A 450 -1.23 4.18 3.70
CA PHE A 450 -2.53 4.16 4.40
C PHE A 450 -3.55 5.27 4.01
N GLY A 451 -3.27 6.04 2.96
CA GLY A 451 -4.09 7.18 2.50
C GLY A 451 -4.06 8.42 3.42
N THR A 452 -4.81 9.46 3.02
CA THR A 452 -5.00 10.71 3.78
C THR A 452 -6.45 10.95 4.20
N MET A 453 -7.36 10.09 3.74
CA MET A 453 -8.79 10.23 3.93
C MET A 453 -9.20 9.91 5.38
N GLU A 454 -9.70 10.94 6.07
CA GLU A 454 -10.21 10.84 7.43
C GLU A 454 -11.50 10.03 7.48
N VAL A 455 -11.62 9.14 8.46
CA VAL A 455 -12.85 8.40 8.73
C VAL A 455 -13.29 8.63 10.17
N ARG A 456 -14.51 9.15 10.34
CA ARG A 456 -15.05 9.50 11.65
C ARG A 456 -16.54 9.20 11.73
N SER A 457 -17.08 9.19 12.94
CA SER A 457 -18.51 9.07 13.21
C SER A 457 -18.97 10.10 14.24
N ASP A 458 -20.25 10.46 14.20
CA ASP A 458 -20.87 11.46 15.07
C ASP A 458 -21.44 10.86 16.36
N TYR A 459 -20.60 10.17 17.15
CA TYR A 459 -21.03 9.52 18.40
C TYR A 459 -21.62 10.50 19.43
N GLN A 460 -21.36 11.80 19.31
CA GLN A 460 -22.05 12.86 20.06
C GLN A 460 -23.57 12.89 19.86
N ASN A 461 -24.07 12.29 18.76
CA ASN A 461 -25.50 12.21 18.43
C ASN A 461 -26.15 10.88 18.86
N LEU A 462 -25.42 9.99 19.55
CA LEU A 462 -26.00 8.74 20.04
C LEU A 462 -27.11 8.99 21.08
N PRO A 463 -28.25 8.30 20.99
CA PRO A 463 -29.30 8.39 22.00
C PRO A 463 -28.82 7.81 23.34
N GLY A 464 -29.32 8.36 24.45
CA GLY A 464 -28.84 8.03 25.80
C GLY A 464 -28.99 6.56 26.22
N GLU A 465 -29.85 5.80 25.54
CA GLU A 465 -30.08 4.37 25.76
C GLU A 465 -28.97 3.45 25.21
N LEU A 466 -28.07 3.94 24.35
CA LEU A 466 -26.92 3.18 23.83
C LEU A 466 -25.64 3.30 24.67
N GLY A 467 -25.74 3.84 25.89
CA GLY A 467 -24.63 3.97 26.84
C GLY A 467 -23.92 5.32 26.76
N SER A 468 -23.21 5.68 27.83
CA SER A 468 -22.92 7.05 28.27
C SER A 468 -22.44 8.02 27.19
N LYS A 469 -23.01 9.24 27.24
CA LYS A 469 -22.86 10.36 26.30
C LYS A 469 -21.38 10.55 25.94
N TRP A 470 -21.03 10.26 24.69
CA TRP A 470 -19.75 10.65 24.10
C TRP A 470 -19.35 12.05 24.59
N PRO A 471 -18.13 12.25 25.13
CA PRO A 471 -17.81 13.49 25.83
C PRO A 471 -18.08 14.70 24.94
N LYS A 472 -18.76 15.72 25.48
CA LYS A 472 -19.17 16.91 24.69
C LYS A 472 -17.99 17.68 24.12
N ASP A 473 -16.83 17.53 24.75
CA ASP A 473 -15.54 18.12 24.45
C ASP A 473 -14.62 17.17 23.65
N ALA A 474 -15.09 15.99 23.23
CA ALA A 474 -14.30 15.05 22.43
C ALA A 474 -14.34 15.33 20.92
N GLY A 475 -15.34 16.04 20.41
CA GLY A 475 -15.55 16.20 18.96
C GLY A 475 -16.15 14.95 18.32
N TYR A 476 -15.74 14.58 17.11
CA TYR A 476 -16.16 13.33 16.47
C TYR A 476 -15.37 12.11 17.00
N ALA A 477 -15.91 10.90 16.79
CA ALA A 477 -15.18 9.65 17.02
C ALA A 477 -14.35 9.32 15.78
N VAL A 478 -13.04 9.44 15.87
CA VAL A 478 -12.09 9.21 14.76
C VAL A 478 -11.74 7.72 14.72
N ILE A 479 -11.88 7.08 13.56
CA ILE A 479 -11.64 5.64 13.39
C ILE A 479 -10.18 5.36 13.01
N ASP A 480 -9.46 6.38 12.54
CA ASP A 480 -8.14 6.23 11.94
C ASP A 480 -7.03 7.10 12.53
N ASN A 481 -5.80 6.59 12.46
CA ASN A 481 -4.62 7.38 12.78
C ASN A 481 -4.40 8.44 11.69
N ARG A 482 -4.36 9.70 12.10
CA ARG A 482 -4.09 10.85 11.23
C ARG A 482 -2.73 11.44 11.56
N PHE A 483 -2.06 11.98 10.55
CA PHE A 483 -0.80 12.72 10.66
C PHE A 483 -1.01 14.10 10.06
N LEU A 484 -1.55 14.98 10.89
CA LEU A 484 -2.23 16.19 10.44
C LEU A 484 -1.26 17.23 9.91
N ARG A 485 -0.07 17.38 10.50
CA ARG A 485 0.89 18.40 10.09
C ARG A 485 1.45 18.16 8.68
N ASP A 486 1.87 16.92 8.38
CA ASP A 486 2.34 16.58 7.04
C ASP A 486 1.25 16.77 6.00
N LYS A 487 0.03 16.32 6.32
CA LYS A 487 -1.14 16.53 5.47
C LYS A 487 -1.38 18.03 5.23
N ASP A 488 -1.41 18.84 6.28
CA ASP A 488 -1.63 20.28 6.19
C ASP A 488 -0.60 20.96 5.29
N ILE A 489 0.68 20.68 5.47
CA ILE A 489 1.76 21.24 4.65
C ILE A 489 1.56 20.89 3.16
N ILE A 490 1.23 19.63 2.85
CA ILE A 490 1.04 19.16 1.48
C ILE A 490 -0.19 19.80 0.84
N PHE A 491 -1.32 19.83 1.55
CA PHE A 491 -2.57 20.38 1.01
C PHE A 491 -2.50 21.91 0.91
N ASP A 492 -1.84 22.60 1.84
CA ASP A 492 -1.55 24.04 1.70
C ASP A 492 -0.68 24.30 0.47
N PHE A 493 0.36 23.49 0.25
CA PHE A 493 1.21 23.61 -0.94
C PHE A 493 0.42 23.39 -2.24
N ILE A 494 -0.46 22.40 -2.29
CA ILE A 494 -1.34 22.12 -3.44
C ILE A 494 -2.25 23.32 -3.74
N ARG A 495 -2.92 23.85 -2.72
CA ARG A 495 -3.80 25.03 -2.84
C ARG A 495 -3.01 26.24 -3.34
N ASP A 496 -1.91 26.57 -2.66
CA ASP A 496 -1.16 27.81 -2.89
C ASP A 496 -0.47 27.82 -4.26
N ASN A 497 -0.07 26.64 -4.76
CA ASN A 497 0.49 26.46 -6.10
C ASN A 497 -0.57 26.12 -7.17
N LYS A 498 -1.85 26.05 -6.78
CA LYS A 498 -2.98 25.73 -7.66
C LYS A 498 -2.79 24.44 -8.47
N ILE A 499 -2.28 23.41 -7.81
CA ILE A 499 -2.00 22.11 -8.44
C ILE A 499 -3.33 21.44 -8.79
N THR A 500 -3.48 21.04 -10.05
CA THR A 500 -4.63 20.28 -10.55
C THR A 500 -4.30 18.82 -10.78
N GLY A 501 -5.34 17.97 -10.88
CA GLY A 501 -5.22 16.54 -11.15
C GLY A 501 -4.50 15.76 -10.05
N PHE A 502 -4.59 16.22 -8.80
CA PHE A 502 -4.01 15.52 -7.65
C PHE A 502 -4.89 14.33 -7.24
N CYS A 503 -4.31 13.15 -7.21
CA CYS A 503 -4.98 11.92 -6.79
C CYS A 503 -4.10 11.17 -5.79
N VAL A 504 -4.73 10.64 -4.73
CA VAL A 504 -4.08 9.71 -3.80
C VAL A 504 -4.62 8.31 -4.05
N VAL A 505 -3.73 7.31 -4.12
CA VAL A 505 -4.09 5.90 -4.11
C VAL A 505 -3.45 5.21 -2.91
N GLY A 506 -4.25 4.48 -2.14
CA GLY A 506 -3.88 3.92 -0.84
C GLY A 506 -4.21 2.44 -0.64
N GLY A 507 -3.56 1.82 0.35
CA GLY A 507 -3.80 0.46 0.86
C GLY A 507 -4.03 0.45 2.38
N ASP A 508 -3.43 -0.53 3.09
CA ASP A 508 -3.42 -0.76 4.57
C ASP A 508 -4.78 -0.97 5.25
N ARG A 509 -5.82 -0.20 4.89
CA ARG A 509 -7.11 -0.19 5.60
C ARG A 509 -7.93 -1.48 5.49
N HIS A 510 -7.55 -2.39 4.58
CA HIS A 510 -8.34 -3.57 4.19
C HIS A 510 -9.79 -3.21 3.86
N ALA A 511 -9.98 -2.12 3.11
CA ALA A 511 -11.28 -1.54 2.85
C ALA A 511 -11.26 -0.70 1.57
N PHE A 512 -12.35 -0.69 0.81
CA PHE A 512 -12.48 0.20 -0.34
C PHE A 512 -12.99 1.57 0.11
N HIS A 513 -12.24 2.64 -0.12
CA HIS A 513 -12.71 4.00 0.14
C HIS A 513 -12.61 4.85 -1.13
N ALA A 514 -13.61 5.68 -1.42
CA ALA A 514 -13.51 6.71 -2.46
C ALA A 514 -14.09 8.04 -1.96
N GLY A 515 -13.41 9.12 -2.33
CA GLY A 515 -13.86 10.45 -1.93
C GLY A 515 -13.00 11.59 -2.44
N LEU A 516 -13.28 12.77 -1.90
CA LEU A 516 -12.57 14.01 -2.18
C LEU A 516 -11.50 14.27 -1.11
N ALA A 517 -10.25 14.34 -1.53
CA ALA A 517 -9.12 14.60 -0.65
C ALA A 517 -9.16 16.05 -0.17
N SER A 518 -9.05 16.27 1.15
CA SER A 518 -9.12 17.60 1.75
C SER A 518 -8.25 17.74 3.01
N LYS A 519 -7.86 18.98 3.29
CA LYS A 519 -7.09 19.36 4.47
C LYS A 519 -7.91 19.16 5.76
N ALA A 520 -9.18 19.56 5.76
CA ALA A 520 -10.03 19.50 6.94
C ALA A 520 -11.49 19.26 6.56
N LEU A 521 -12.26 18.77 7.52
CA LEU A 521 -13.70 18.54 7.41
C LEU A 521 -14.48 19.51 8.32
N PRO A 522 -15.80 19.66 8.11
CA PRO A 522 -16.64 20.48 8.99
C PRO A 522 -16.46 20.13 10.48
N PRO A 523 -16.57 21.10 11.39
CA PRO A 523 -16.93 22.50 11.16
C PRO A 523 -15.78 23.39 10.66
N LYS A 524 -14.56 22.83 10.49
CA LYS A 524 -13.46 23.57 9.83
C LYS A 524 -13.78 23.74 8.35
N GLN A 525 -13.10 24.68 7.71
CA GLN A 525 -13.29 24.94 6.29
C GLN A 525 -12.99 23.68 5.47
N TYR A 526 -14.03 23.17 4.80
CA TYR A 526 -13.92 22.04 3.89
C TYR A 526 -13.56 22.53 2.49
N GLU A 527 -12.35 22.18 2.04
CA GLU A 527 -11.81 22.54 0.73
C GLU A 527 -11.22 21.29 0.05
N PRO A 528 -11.98 20.67 -0.88
CA PRO A 528 -11.47 19.60 -1.73
C PRO A 528 -10.35 20.08 -2.65
N LEU A 529 -9.21 19.39 -2.62
CA LEU A 529 -8.03 19.70 -3.45
C LEU A 529 -7.55 18.53 -4.30
N GLY A 530 -8.15 17.35 -4.12
CA GLY A 530 -7.90 16.18 -4.95
C GLY A 530 -8.98 15.11 -4.80
N VAL A 531 -8.71 13.94 -5.39
CA VAL A 531 -9.51 12.74 -5.20
C VAL A 531 -8.67 11.66 -4.53
N GLU A 532 -9.29 10.78 -3.75
CA GLU A 532 -8.59 9.70 -3.07
C GLU A 532 -9.32 8.37 -3.21
N PHE A 533 -8.55 7.31 -3.45
CA PHE A 533 -9.04 5.95 -3.58
C PHE A 533 -8.18 5.00 -2.73
N ILE A 534 -8.82 4.23 -1.84
CA ILE A 534 -8.17 3.16 -1.07
C ILE A 534 -8.70 1.82 -1.58
N THR A 535 -7.81 0.86 -1.82
CA THR A 535 -8.18 -0.48 -2.28
C THR A 535 -8.54 -1.40 -1.11
N GLY A 536 -9.50 -2.29 -1.34
CA GLY A 536 -9.69 -3.47 -0.50
C GLY A 536 -8.43 -4.33 -0.48
N SER A 537 -8.31 -5.20 0.52
CA SER A 537 -7.18 -6.12 0.60
C SER A 537 -7.28 -7.18 -0.50
N ILE A 538 -6.13 -7.65 -0.98
CA ILE A 538 -6.09 -8.81 -1.87
C ILE A 538 -6.65 -10.03 -1.15
N SER A 539 -6.27 -10.19 0.12
CA SER A 539 -6.72 -11.35 0.89
C SER A 539 -6.66 -11.21 2.42
N GLN A 540 -5.98 -10.18 2.96
CA GLN A 540 -5.89 -9.98 4.40
C GLN A 540 -7.25 -9.64 5.03
N GLN A 541 -7.51 -10.14 6.24
CA GLN A 541 -8.78 -9.97 6.94
C GLN A 541 -9.19 -8.50 7.11
N THR A 542 -10.43 -8.21 6.75
CA THR A 542 -11.02 -6.87 6.88
C THR A 542 -11.54 -6.60 8.30
N LEU A 543 -11.79 -5.33 8.63
CA LEU A 543 -12.38 -4.97 9.92
C LEU A 543 -13.76 -5.61 10.11
N PHE A 544 -14.59 -5.61 9.06
CA PHE A 544 -15.92 -6.23 9.11
C PHE A 544 -15.86 -7.71 9.47
N GLU A 545 -15.01 -8.50 8.80
CA GLU A 545 -14.84 -9.93 9.11
C GLU A 545 -14.41 -10.17 10.55
N VAL A 546 -13.42 -9.40 11.03
CA VAL A 546 -12.92 -9.54 12.39
C VAL A 546 -14.03 -9.22 13.39
N MET A 547 -14.81 -8.16 13.18
CA MET A 547 -15.89 -7.79 14.08
C MET A 547 -17.04 -8.80 14.06
N GLU A 548 -17.36 -9.36 12.90
CA GLU A 548 -18.43 -10.36 12.76
C GLU A 548 -18.18 -11.56 13.68
N VAL A 549 -16.93 -12.01 13.76
CA VAL A 549 -16.50 -13.15 14.58
C VAL A 549 -16.25 -12.77 16.05
N THR A 550 -15.69 -11.60 16.32
CA THR A 550 -15.16 -11.27 17.66
C THR A 550 -16.09 -10.41 18.53
N MET A 551 -17.01 -9.65 17.93
CA MET A 551 -17.91 -8.79 18.69
C MET A 551 -19.08 -9.60 19.23
N ALA A 552 -19.38 -9.50 20.53
CA ALA A 552 -20.49 -10.21 21.16
C ALA A 552 -21.84 -9.79 20.54
N LYS A 553 -22.74 -10.76 20.33
CA LYS A 553 -24.06 -10.55 19.67
C LYS A 553 -24.99 -9.65 20.48
N ASP A 554 -24.86 -9.66 21.80
CA ASP A 554 -25.61 -8.84 22.75
C ASP A 554 -24.92 -7.52 23.11
N HIS A 555 -23.76 -7.21 22.51
CA HIS A 555 -23.07 -5.96 22.76
C HIS A 555 -23.97 -4.77 22.35
N PRO A 556 -24.30 -3.83 23.26
CA PRO A 556 -25.30 -2.78 22.98
C PRO A 556 -25.00 -1.93 21.74
N LYS A 557 -23.72 -1.67 21.47
CA LYS A 557 -23.24 -0.88 20.33
C LYS A 557 -22.92 -1.72 19.08
N ARG A 558 -23.28 -3.01 19.06
CA ARG A 558 -23.09 -3.88 17.89
C ARG A 558 -23.76 -3.28 16.66
N VAL A 559 -24.95 -2.70 16.83
CA VAL A 559 -25.71 -2.02 15.77
C VAL A 559 -24.91 -0.98 14.98
N LEU A 560 -23.90 -0.33 15.58
CA LEU A 560 -23.07 0.67 14.90
C LEU A 560 -22.06 0.05 13.94
N HIS A 561 -21.83 -1.26 14.04
CA HIS A 561 -20.82 -1.98 13.28
C HIS A 561 -21.45 -3.08 12.42
N LEU A 562 -22.40 -3.82 13.00
CA LEU A 562 -23.03 -5.01 12.47
C LEU A 562 -24.52 -4.99 12.82
N ILE A 563 -25.39 -5.26 11.84
CA ILE A 563 -26.80 -5.52 12.10
C ILE A 563 -27.10 -6.96 11.69
N ASP A 564 -27.28 -7.84 12.68
CA ASP A 564 -27.71 -9.21 12.44
C ASP A 564 -29.17 -9.24 11.97
N GLN A 565 -29.42 -9.99 10.89
CA GLN A 565 -30.72 -10.21 10.28
C GLN A 565 -31.32 -11.56 10.71
N PRO A 566 -32.66 -11.71 10.68
CA PRO A 566 -33.32 -12.98 11.03
C PRO A 566 -32.94 -14.16 10.13
N ASP A 567 -32.48 -13.90 8.90
CA ASP A 567 -32.04 -14.93 7.94
C ASP A 567 -30.58 -15.37 8.15
N GLY A 568 -29.90 -14.82 9.15
CA GLY A 568 -28.50 -15.10 9.47
C GLY A 568 -27.48 -14.23 8.74
N THR A 569 -27.91 -13.38 7.80
CA THR A 569 -27.01 -12.40 7.17
C THR A 569 -26.68 -11.26 8.13
N VAL A 570 -25.59 -10.56 7.87
CA VAL A 570 -25.15 -9.41 8.67
C VAL A 570 -24.95 -8.21 7.75
N ILE A 571 -25.64 -7.11 8.06
CA ILE A 571 -25.44 -5.84 7.36
C ILE A 571 -24.17 -5.17 7.94
N PRO A 572 -23.24 -4.69 7.09
CA PRO A 572 -22.04 -3.95 7.50
C PRO A 572 -22.40 -2.50 7.89
N SER A 573 -23.13 -2.32 8.98
CA SER A 573 -23.59 -1.00 9.40
C SER A 573 -22.46 -0.05 9.81
N MET A 574 -21.23 -0.53 10.03
CA MET A 574 -20.04 0.32 10.15
C MET A 574 -19.86 1.26 8.95
N ASN A 575 -20.17 0.80 7.73
CA ASN A 575 -20.09 1.63 6.53
C ASN A 575 -21.10 2.79 6.62
N VAL A 576 -22.32 2.49 7.05
CA VAL A 576 -23.41 3.46 7.22
C VAL A 576 -23.10 4.46 8.35
N THR A 577 -22.54 3.97 9.45
CA THR A 577 -22.13 4.78 10.61
C THR A 577 -21.04 5.78 10.26
N ALA A 578 -20.06 5.36 9.44
CA ALA A 578 -18.96 6.22 9.00
C ALA A 578 -19.38 7.23 7.92
N MET A 579 -20.31 6.86 7.02
CA MET A 579 -20.73 7.77 5.94
C MET A 579 -21.86 8.72 6.32
N HIS A 580 -22.87 8.20 7.03
CA HIS A 580 -24.15 8.86 7.21
C HIS A 580 -24.46 9.20 8.67
N GLY A 581 -23.62 8.76 9.61
CA GLY A 581 -23.75 9.00 11.03
C GLY A 581 -24.65 8.01 11.78
N VAL A 582 -24.58 8.06 13.11
CA VAL A 582 -25.18 7.05 14.00
C VAL A 582 -26.70 6.98 13.88
N LEU A 583 -27.38 8.11 13.71
CA LEU A 583 -28.85 8.13 13.59
C LEU A 583 -29.32 7.42 12.32
N SER A 584 -28.61 7.59 11.19
CA SER A 584 -28.87 6.87 9.95
C SER A 584 -28.77 5.36 10.16
N THR A 585 -27.74 4.91 10.88
CA THR A 585 -27.55 3.50 11.22
C THR A 585 -28.68 2.95 12.08
N LEU A 586 -29.15 3.70 13.08
CA LEU A 586 -30.28 3.28 13.90
C LEU A 586 -31.58 3.23 13.09
N LYS A 587 -31.79 4.19 12.18
CA LYS A 587 -32.95 4.16 11.27
C LYS A 587 -32.91 2.99 10.31
N LEU A 588 -31.72 2.60 9.85
CA LEU A 588 -31.53 1.39 9.07
C LEU A 588 -31.89 0.14 9.90
N LYS A 589 -31.44 0.05 11.16
CA LYS A 589 -31.82 -1.07 12.05
C LYS A 589 -33.33 -1.18 12.25
N GLU A 590 -34.00 -0.04 12.41
CA GLU A 590 -35.45 0.03 12.62
C GLU A 590 -36.24 -0.40 11.37
N THR A 591 -35.82 0.05 10.19
CA THR A 591 -36.66 -0.02 8.97
C THR A 591 -36.18 -1.00 7.91
N GLY A 592 -34.90 -1.37 7.93
CA GLY A 592 -34.25 -2.09 6.82
C GLY A 592 -34.11 -1.28 5.52
N ASP A 593 -34.42 0.03 5.52
CA ASP A 593 -34.50 0.86 4.32
C ASP A 593 -33.39 1.93 4.28
N MET A 594 -32.44 1.77 3.35
CA MET A 594 -31.34 2.71 3.14
C MET A 594 -31.79 4.09 2.68
N LYS A 595 -32.92 4.24 1.98
CA LYS A 595 -33.42 5.55 1.57
C LYS A 595 -33.86 6.36 2.78
N GLN A 596 -34.54 5.72 3.73
CA GLN A 596 -34.96 6.35 4.98
C GLN A 596 -33.75 6.66 5.89
N ALA A 597 -32.77 5.75 5.96
CA ALA A 597 -31.53 6.00 6.69
C ALA A 597 -30.79 7.24 6.16
N ARG A 598 -30.58 7.35 4.84
CA ARG A 598 -29.90 8.50 4.23
C ARG A 598 -30.66 9.82 4.39
N ALA A 599 -31.98 9.79 4.45
CA ALA A 599 -32.81 10.99 4.58
C ALA A 599 -32.56 11.75 5.90
N ILE A 600 -32.03 11.09 6.92
CA ILE A 600 -31.76 11.68 8.24
C ILE A 600 -30.26 11.82 8.53
N ARG A 601 -29.41 11.68 7.51
CA ARG A 601 -27.96 11.70 7.67
C ARG A 601 -27.45 13.02 8.24
N ASN A 602 -26.34 12.93 8.95
CA ASN A 602 -25.54 14.10 9.31
C ASN A 602 -24.61 14.45 8.14
N PRO A 603 -24.86 15.54 7.39
CA PRO A 603 -24.05 15.90 6.22
C PRO A 603 -22.62 16.31 6.58
N ASP A 604 -22.36 16.65 7.84
CA ASP A 604 -21.05 17.09 8.31
C ASP A 604 -20.14 15.91 8.69
N VAL A 605 -20.66 14.69 8.85
CA VAL A 605 -19.86 13.50 9.22
C VAL A 605 -18.78 13.22 8.18
N ALA A 606 -19.20 13.07 6.93
CA ALA A 606 -18.30 12.69 5.84
C ALA A 606 -18.73 13.32 4.50
N PRO A 607 -18.74 14.67 4.38
CA PRO A 607 -19.08 15.33 3.12
C PRO A 607 -18.11 14.98 1.98
N HIS A 608 -16.94 14.43 2.32
CA HIS A 608 -15.88 14.02 1.40
C HIS A 608 -16.00 12.59 0.91
N LEU A 609 -16.67 11.69 1.63
CA LEU A 609 -16.79 10.28 1.23
C LEU A 609 -17.94 10.10 0.22
N SER A 610 -17.65 9.39 -0.86
CA SER A 610 -18.67 8.87 -1.79
C SER A 610 -18.84 7.35 -1.69
N PHE A 611 -17.86 6.66 -1.10
CA PHE A 611 -17.87 5.21 -0.97
C PHE A 611 -17.02 4.76 0.22
N ILE A 612 -17.53 3.82 1.02
CA ILE A 612 -16.74 3.09 2.02
C ILE A 612 -17.20 1.64 2.13
N ASP A 613 -16.26 0.69 2.10
CA ASP A 613 -16.54 -0.71 2.36
C ASP A 613 -15.45 -1.34 3.24
N PHE A 614 -15.73 -1.43 4.54
CA PHE A 614 -14.87 -2.07 5.54
C PHE A 614 -14.85 -3.60 5.47
N GLY A 615 -15.54 -4.23 4.51
CA GLY A 615 -15.57 -5.68 4.28
C GLY A 615 -15.09 -6.11 2.90
N GLY A 616 -14.64 -5.18 2.06
CA GLY A 616 -14.33 -5.44 0.66
C GLY A 616 -12.94 -6.04 0.44
N HIS A 617 -12.89 -7.12 -0.35
CA HIS A 617 -11.67 -7.70 -0.91
C HIS A 617 -11.60 -7.44 -2.41
N GLY A 618 -10.40 -7.23 -2.95
CA GLY A 618 -10.22 -7.10 -4.40
C GLY A 618 -9.14 -6.10 -4.79
N TYR A 619 -9.44 -5.28 -5.80
CA TYR A 619 -8.47 -4.32 -6.34
C TYR A 619 -9.15 -3.09 -6.93
N GLY A 620 -8.40 -2.00 -7.04
CA GLY A 620 -8.78 -0.81 -7.79
C GLY A 620 -8.14 -0.78 -9.17
N LEU A 621 -8.91 -0.48 -10.22
CA LEU A 621 -8.45 -0.26 -11.59
C LEU A 621 -8.53 1.22 -11.94
N VAL A 622 -7.40 1.83 -12.23
CA VAL A 622 -7.29 3.24 -12.64
C VAL A 622 -7.16 3.34 -14.16
N THR A 623 -7.91 4.26 -14.75
CA THR A 623 -7.70 4.75 -16.12
C THR A 623 -7.50 6.26 -16.07
N ALA A 624 -6.36 6.74 -16.59
CA ALA A 624 -6.02 8.15 -16.66
C ALA A 624 -5.87 8.59 -18.12
N THR A 625 -6.75 9.48 -18.59
CA THR A 625 -6.73 10.07 -19.92
C THR A 625 -6.26 11.54 -19.86
N SER A 626 -6.36 12.24 -20.98
CA SER A 626 -6.06 13.66 -21.08
C SER A 626 -6.99 14.58 -20.27
N ASP A 627 -8.16 14.10 -19.88
CA ASP A 627 -9.25 14.93 -19.36
C ASP A 627 -10.09 14.23 -18.29
N GLU A 628 -9.93 12.92 -18.08
CA GLU A 628 -10.64 12.15 -17.08
C GLU A 628 -9.70 11.19 -16.34
N LEU A 629 -9.96 10.99 -15.06
CA LEU A 629 -9.42 9.93 -14.24
C LEU A 629 -10.60 9.10 -13.72
N SER A 630 -10.55 7.78 -13.89
CA SER A 630 -11.54 6.87 -13.34
C SER A 630 -10.89 5.80 -12.49
N THR A 631 -11.53 5.44 -11.38
CA THR A 631 -11.16 4.29 -10.54
C THR A 631 -12.34 3.34 -10.39
N GLU A 632 -12.19 2.12 -10.91
CA GLU A 632 -13.14 1.02 -10.77
C GLU A 632 -12.71 0.10 -9.62
N PHE A 633 -13.56 -0.05 -8.60
CA PHE A 633 -13.40 -1.05 -7.55
C PHE A 633 -14.06 -2.35 -7.99
N VAL A 634 -13.25 -3.40 -8.04
CA VAL A 634 -13.69 -4.77 -8.34
C VAL A 634 -13.67 -5.55 -7.03
N CYS A 635 -14.84 -5.76 -6.44
CA CYS A 635 -14.98 -6.45 -5.17
C CYS A 635 -15.31 -7.93 -5.39
N ILE A 636 -14.50 -8.81 -4.79
CA ILE A 636 -14.69 -10.26 -4.79
C ILE A 636 -15.21 -10.74 -3.42
N PRO A 637 -15.85 -11.91 -3.35
CA PRO A 637 -16.17 -12.53 -2.06
C PRO A 637 -14.91 -12.78 -1.24
N ILE A 638 -15.10 -12.94 0.07
CA ILE A 638 -14.05 -13.32 1.01
C ILE A 638 -13.27 -14.53 0.44
N PRO A 639 -11.96 -14.37 0.14
CA PRO A 639 -11.20 -15.41 -0.54
C PRO A 639 -10.69 -16.44 0.47
N PHE A 640 -11.62 -17.17 1.11
CA PHE A 640 -11.27 -18.18 2.11
C PHE A 640 -10.32 -19.23 1.56
N GLU A 641 -10.53 -19.67 0.32
CA GLU A 641 -9.70 -20.65 -0.38
C GLU A 641 -9.38 -20.17 -1.80
N ARG A 642 -8.32 -20.75 -2.37
CA ARG A 642 -7.97 -20.52 -3.78
C ARG A 642 -9.09 -21.03 -4.70
N ASN A 643 -9.49 -20.20 -5.65
CA ASN A 643 -10.45 -20.56 -6.68
C ASN A 643 -9.73 -20.90 -7.99
N GLU A 644 -9.83 -22.15 -8.43
CA GLU A 644 -9.13 -22.64 -9.62
C GLU A 644 -9.82 -22.26 -10.94
N ARG A 645 -11.04 -21.69 -10.89
CA ARG A 645 -11.72 -21.25 -12.10
C ARG A 645 -10.91 -20.15 -12.80
N PRO A 646 -10.86 -20.14 -14.14
CA PRO A 646 -10.12 -19.12 -14.88
C PRO A 646 -10.50 -17.69 -14.51
N ASP A 647 -11.77 -17.47 -14.15
CA ASP A 647 -12.31 -16.16 -13.79
C ASP A 647 -12.12 -15.79 -12.31
N GLY A 648 -11.57 -16.68 -11.47
CA GLY A 648 -11.34 -16.40 -10.04
C GLY A 648 -12.60 -16.40 -9.17
N GLY A 649 -13.79 -16.68 -9.73
CA GLY A 649 -15.07 -16.70 -8.99
C GLY A 649 -15.87 -15.40 -9.09
N PRO A 650 -17.11 -15.37 -8.55
CA PRO A 650 -18.05 -14.28 -8.78
C PRO A 650 -17.56 -12.94 -8.21
N LEU A 651 -18.19 -11.84 -8.63
CA LEU A 651 -18.03 -10.52 -8.01
C LEU A 651 -19.13 -10.29 -6.97
N VAL A 652 -18.82 -9.52 -5.93
CA VAL A 652 -19.82 -8.95 -5.01
C VAL A 652 -20.43 -7.70 -5.65
N TYR A 653 -19.58 -6.83 -6.18
CA TYR A 653 -19.97 -5.65 -6.94
C TYR A 653 -18.82 -5.10 -7.79
N ARG A 654 -19.17 -4.21 -8.72
CA ARG A 654 -18.26 -3.34 -9.44
C ARG A 654 -18.78 -1.91 -9.38
N VAL A 655 -17.96 -0.97 -8.90
CA VAL A 655 -18.31 0.46 -8.80
C VAL A 655 -17.20 1.28 -9.41
N VAL A 656 -17.55 2.20 -10.31
CA VAL A 656 -16.61 3.13 -10.92
C VAL A 656 -16.84 4.54 -10.44
N HIS A 657 -15.74 5.23 -10.15
CA HIS A 657 -15.71 6.64 -9.77
C HIS A 657 -14.97 7.41 -10.86
N ARG A 658 -15.50 8.56 -11.30
CA ARG A 658 -14.91 9.37 -12.37
C ARG A 658 -14.76 10.82 -11.94
N THR A 659 -13.64 11.41 -12.32
CA THR A 659 -13.40 12.84 -12.14
C THR A 659 -12.80 13.42 -13.41
N ARG A 660 -13.34 14.58 -13.83
CA ARG A 660 -12.76 15.35 -14.92
C ARG A 660 -11.61 16.20 -14.39
N LEU A 661 -10.59 16.39 -15.23
CA LEU A 661 -9.50 17.29 -14.91
C LEU A 661 -10.05 18.70 -14.65
N TRP A 662 -9.87 19.18 -13.42
CA TRP A 662 -10.37 20.48 -12.99
C TRP A 662 -9.37 21.60 -13.35
N LYS A 663 -9.87 22.84 -13.42
CA LYS A 663 -9.01 24.00 -13.62
C LYS A 663 -8.40 24.46 -12.30
N ALA A 664 -7.32 25.23 -12.40
CA ALA A 664 -6.67 25.84 -11.26
C ALA A 664 -7.66 26.68 -10.43
N GLY A 665 -7.82 26.34 -9.15
CA GLY A 665 -8.75 26.98 -8.22
C GLY A 665 -10.18 26.44 -8.23
N GLU A 666 -10.49 25.45 -9.08
CA GLU A 666 -11.76 24.70 -9.02
C GLU A 666 -11.59 23.47 -8.12
N ALA A 667 -12.64 23.11 -7.38
CA ALA A 667 -12.68 21.88 -6.62
C ALA A 667 -12.91 20.66 -7.55
N PRO A 668 -12.28 19.51 -7.30
CA PRO A 668 -12.59 18.28 -7.99
C PRO A 668 -14.05 17.85 -7.73
N LYS A 669 -14.62 17.12 -8.68
CA LYS A 669 -15.92 16.47 -8.57
C LYS A 669 -15.76 14.98 -8.82
N LEU A 670 -16.49 14.17 -8.09
CA LEU A 670 -16.46 12.72 -8.22
C LEU A 670 -17.86 12.22 -8.56
N GLU A 671 -17.99 11.60 -9.73
CA GLU A 671 -19.21 10.92 -10.18
C GLU A 671 -19.06 9.42 -9.90
N GLN A 672 -20.14 8.77 -9.47
CA GLN A 672 -20.14 7.34 -9.12
C GLN A 672 -21.19 6.60 -9.94
N GLU A 673 -20.84 5.41 -10.39
CA GLU A 673 -21.73 4.50 -11.12
C GLU A 673 -21.53 3.06 -10.62
N ILE A 674 -22.64 2.38 -10.29
CA ILE A 674 -22.63 0.96 -9.95
C ILE A 674 -22.80 0.17 -11.25
N LEU A 675 -21.78 -0.58 -11.64
CA LEU A 675 -21.75 -1.35 -12.89
C LEU A 675 -22.29 -2.77 -12.70
N GLU A 676 -22.08 -3.37 -11.53
CA GLU A 676 -22.48 -4.75 -11.21
C GLU A 676 -22.69 -4.90 -9.70
N GLY A 677 -23.57 -5.80 -9.28
CA GLY A 677 -23.79 -6.13 -7.87
C GLY A 677 -24.53 -5.05 -7.08
N ASP A 678 -24.42 -5.11 -5.75
CA ASP A 678 -25.23 -4.31 -4.83
C ASP A 678 -24.44 -3.79 -3.63
N PRO A 679 -23.77 -2.63 -3.76
CA PRO A 679 -23.00 -2.01 -2.70
C PRO A 679 -23.86 -1.05 -1.85
N ARG A 680 -25.16 -1.29 -1.66
CA ARG A 680 -26.10 -0.31 -1.07
C ARG A 680 -25.70 0.25 0.29
N TYR A 681 -24.95 -0.51 1.09
CA TYR A 681 -24.48 -0.08 2.42
C TYR A 681 -23.16 0.68 2.37
N CYS A 682 -22.51 0.71 1.21
CA CYS A 682 -21.22 1.35 0.98
C CYS A 682 -21.36 2.74 0.35
N VAL A 683 -22.57 3.12 -0.06
CA VAL A 683 -22.92 4.37 -0.78
C VAL A 683 -23.81 5.32 0.02
#